data_AF-A0A316RJL4-F1
#
_entry.id   AF-A0A316RJL4-F1
#
_cell.length_a   1.000
_cell.length_b   1.000
_cell.length_c   1.000
_cell.angle_alpha   90.00
_cell.angle_beta   90.00
_cell.angle_gamma   90.00
#
_symmetry.space_group_name_H-M   'P 1'
#
loop_
_entity.id
_entity.type
_entity.pdbx_description
1 polymer ?
#
loop_
_entity_poly.entity_id
_entity_poly.type
_entity_poly.pdbx_seq_one_letter_code
_entity_poly.pdbx_strand_id
1 'polypeptide(L)'
;MLHRPQDRVLFVSPHAKMVDVDSIFLKEGQIGIYDTKDTSENGCKAVIDFTGKPRNDKRYEIRIGRNEQAASRSIYDKDFSTPLFSLNEITEIYASWPKKDHAYVDDVILGYNGVSDDTAFSVSKGDRIAIRLVLAGRAFELLGYEEGRVEINDAILLDDCDNTPNQCEECDPCEEVDLLPAVLKCIERMKNQPIAGGGKVSDYIDITPVTRCTNEATEPETEDVNFYCMEVCDTGDDLALAEVRAQYPGLKIVRESINGSMSRYKVMKKGVKPNDYTQRLISIMKGCEECPPSYTEVKGGYLYSVSLEDDGVDMSSIIESLPNVVSDTVSKMSQIKGTGLYIAATSKKLTDNEIKTFVDANPTTVIYYVAKTSDMCENPTVRTASWSACGSCKVSKEKYYITIPDNECGESALEEIKQAFPELEITDYGTPAACQHSFQTEVYTNMLCDECDKVFEGFFTSEAPASYRNRMWKKLESAQELGSNCKCGIRFRGKEMLLSPSECLMDQMTYIEDSVEIVGASGGYPDSLDEGSPIWWDQLHFERLSSKAPRTHVGGNMMDDELKGYAHFNGFPKHQDFMGRTFMNEYSRVEQTAQYVDFQITLNPHRYAQGFGKVIADDPLNLILRVRYGAHEGVQEMINMIGAAAGLGPAIVTEPK
;
A
#
# COMPACT_ATOMS: atom_id res chain seq x y z
N MET A 1 23.53 -19.38 0.97
CA MET A 1 23.05 -20.72 0.56
C MET A 1 23.95 -21.20 -0.56
N LEU A 2 24.63 -22.34 -0.39
CA LEU A 2 25.47 -22.92 -1.44
C LEU A 2 24.64 -23.18 -2.69
N HIS A 3 25.11 -22.63 -3.81
CA HIS A 3 24.61 -22.86 -5.16
C HIS A 3 24.40 -24.36 -5.42
N ARG A 4 23.15 -24.79 -5.58
CA ARG A 4 22.83 -26.00 -6.35
C ARG A 4 22.59 -25.55 -7.79
N PRO A 5 23.60 -25.58 -8.68
CA PRO A 5 23.47 -25.12 -10.06
C PRO A 5 22.44 -25.93 -10.87
N GLN A 6 21.98 -27.05 -10.32
CA GLN A 6 21.01 -27.93 -10.94
C GLN A 6 19.56 -27.66 -10.54
N ASP A 7 19.28 -26.83 -9.55
CA ASP A 7 17.87 -26.56 -9.20
C ASP A 7 17.18 -25.76 -10.33
N ARG A 8 15.92 -26.10 -10.60
CA ARG A 8 15.10 -25.49 -11.63
C ARG A 8 13.85 -24.94 -10.99
N VAL A 9 13.80 -23.62 -10.81
CA VAL A 9 12.62 -22.94 -10.27
C VAL A 9 11.76 -22.45 -11.41
N LEU A 10 10.47 -22.79 -11.36
CA LEU A 10 9.47 -22.35 -12.33
C LEU A 10 8.25 -21.83 -11.59
N PHE A 11 7.86 -20.61 -11.94
CA PHE A 11 6.60 -20.02 -11.48
C PHE A 11 5.51 -20.34 -12.47
N VAL A 12 4.46 -20.96 -11.94
CA VAL A 12 3.35 -21.48 -12.70
C VAL A 12 2.15 -20.57 -12.50
N SER A 13 1.37 -20.39 -13.57
CA SER A 13 0.14 -19.61 -13.53
C SER A 13 -0.83 -20.12 -12.45
N PRO A 14 -1.58 -19.24 -11.77
CA PRO A 14 -2.61 -19.66 -10.82
C PRO A 14 -3.60 -20.63 -11.47
N HIS A 15 -3.99 -21.70 -10.76
CA HIS A 15 -4.89 -22.74 -11.25
C HIS A 15 -4.37 -23.52 -12.46
N ALA A 16 -3.06 -23.51 -12.71
CA ALA A 16 -2.50 -24.37 -13.74
C ALA A 16 -2.85 -25.84 -13.45
N LYS A 17 -3.32 -26.51 -14.50
CA LYS A 17 -3.64 -27.93 -14.52
C LYS A 17 -2.83 -28.60 -15.60
N MET A 18 -2.58 -29.89 -15.42
CA MET A 18 -2.00 -30.70 -16.48
C MET A 18 -2.94 -30.70 -17.68
N VAL A 19 -2.43 -30.35 -18.86
CA VAL A 19 -3.24 -30.29 -20.09
C VAL A 19 -3.11 -31.57 -20.91
N ASP A 20 -4.22 -31.98 -21.51
CA ASP A 20 -4.31 -33.10 -22.47
C ASP A 20 -4.25 -32.55 -23.91
N VAL A 21 -3.15 -31.89 -24.23
CA VAL A 21 -2.88 -31.40 -25.59
C VAL A 21 -1.50 -31.87 -26.03
N ASP A 22 -1.38 -32.22 -27.31
CA ASP A 22 -0.11 -32.58 -27.92
C ASP A 22 0.91 -31.44 -27.78
N SER A 23 2.19 -31.78 -27.74
CA SER A 23 3.23 -30.85 -27.29
C SER A 23 3.35 -29.55 -28.09
N ILE A 24 2.94 -29.53 -29.37
CA ILE A 24 3.01 -28.30 -30.20
C ILE A 24 1.89 -27.31 -29.82
N PHE A 25 0.78 -27.78 -29.24
CA PHE A 25 -0.34 -26.92 -28.83
C PHE A 25 -0.26 -26.46 -27.38
N LEU A 26 0.86 -26.71 -26.71
CA LEU A 26 1.09 -26.30 -25.33
C LEU A 26 1.21 -24.77 -25.27
N LYS A 27 0.23 -24.10 -24.65
CA LYS A 27 0.20 -22.63 -24.56
C LYS A 27 1.00 -22.12 -23.37
N GLU A 28 1.31 -20.83 -23.37
CA GLU A 28 2.03 -20.18 -22.28
C GLU A 28 1.41 -20.49 -20.90
N GLY A 29 2.26 -20.98 -19.97
CA GLY A 29 1.87 -21.26 -18.59
C GLY A 29 1.09 -22.56 -18.39
N GLN A 30 0.78 -23.30 -19.47
CA GLN A 30 0.23 -24.65 -19.37
C GLN A 30 1.34 -25.66 -19.11
N ILE A 31 1.03 -26.71 -18.33
CA ILE A 31 1.98 -27.78 -17.99
C ILE A 31 1.48 -29.08 -18.59
N GLY A 32 2.36 -29.84 -19.24
CA GLY A 32 2.07 -31.17 -19.74
C GLY A 32 3.19 -32.15 -19.44
N ILE A 33 2.85 -33.42 -19.28
CA ILE A 33 3.81 -34.51 -19.24
C ILE A 33 3.76 -35.20 -20.59
N TYR A 34 4.91 -35.45 -21.21
CA TYR A 34 4.99 -35.95 -22.56
C TYR A 34 5.81 -37.23 -22.65
N ASP A 35 5.36 -38.12 -23.53
CA ASP A 35 6.04 -39.36 -23.87
C ASP A 35 6.76 -39.20 -25.21
N THR A 36 8.09 -39.06 -25.18
CA THR A 36 8.90 -38.80 -26.38
C THR A 36 8.96 -39.95 -27.39
N LYS A 37 8.50 -41.15 -26.99
CA LYS A 37 8.41 -42.30 -27.90
C LYS A 37 7.01 -42.51 -28.48
N ASP A 38 6.02 -41.76 -28.02
CA ASP A 38 4.64 -41.80 -28.53
C ASP A 38 4.30 -40.44 -29.16
N THR A 39 4.49 -40.35 -30.49
CA THR A 39 4.33 -39.11 -31.25
C THR A 39 3.08 -39.16 -32.13
N SER A 40 2.38 -38.03 -32.24
CA SER A 40 1.32 -37.75 -33.21
C SER A 40 1.84 -36.82 -34.32
N GLU A 41 0.98 -36.49 -35.30
CA GLU A 41 1.27 -35.44 -36.29
C GLU A 41 1.50 -34.06 -35.65
N ASN A 42 1.03 -33.87 -34.41
CA ASN A 42 1.09 -32.61 -33.67
C ASN A 42 2.12 -32.64 -32.51
N GLY A 43 3.09 -33.56 -32.55
CA GLY A 43 4.21 -33.61 -31.59
C GLY A 43 4.17 -34.82 -30.66
N CYS A 44 4.74 -34.68 -29.45
CA CYS A 44 4.69 -35.75 -28.44
C CYS A 44 3.29 -35.77 -27.81
N LYS A 45 2.75 -36.97 -27.55
CA LYS A 45 1.45 -37.09 -26.88
C LYS A 45 1.55 -36.82 -25.38
N ALA A 46 0.53 -36.16 -24.86
CA ALA A 46 0.37 -35.94 -23.43
C ALA A 46 0.11 -37.26 -22.69
N VAL A 47 0.69 -37.38 -21.50
CA VAL A 47 0.50 -38.50 -20.59
C VAL A 47 -0.51 -38.08 -19.53
N ILE A 48 -1.74 -38.58 -19.67
CA ILE A 48 -2.83 -38.34 -18.70
C ILE A 48 -2.87 -39.37 -17.57
N ASP A 49 -2.21 -40.52 -17.77
CA ASP A 49 -2.10 -41.61 -16.80
C ASP A 49 -0.85 -42.46 -17.10
N PHE A 50 -0.21 -42.98 -16.05
CA PHE A 50 0.95 -43.88 -16.11
C PHE A 50 0.57 -45.36 -16.02
N THR A 51 -0.72 -45.72 -15.95
CA THR A 51 -1.15 -47.12 -15.92
C THR A 51 -0.65 -47.89 -17.15
N GLY A 52 0.05 -49.01 -16.92
CA GLY A 52 0.61 -49.87 -17.97
C GLY A 52 1.84 -49.29 -18.70
N LYS A 53 2.34 -48.13 -18.28
CA LYS A 53 3.51 -47.49 -18.88
C LYS A 53 4.83 -47.99 -18.26
N PRO A 54 5.92 -48.11 -19.04
CA PRO A 54 7.19 -48.67 -18.55
C PRO A 54 7.90 -47.73 -17.56
N ARG A 55 8.22 -48.25 -16.38
CA ARG A 55 8.84 -47.46 -15.29
C ARG A 55 10.35 -47.24 -15.42
N ASN A 56 11.03 -48.12 -16.16
CA ASN A 56 12.49 -48.14 -16.28
C ASN A 56 13.00 -47.46 -17.57
N ASP A 57 12.09 -46.99 -18.43
CA ASP A 57 12.43 -46.45 -19.74
C ASP A 57 12.54 -44.92 -19.70
N LYS A 58 13.65 -44.38 -20.19
CA LYS A 58 13.85 -42.92 -20.28
C LYS A 58 13.09 -42.37 -21.47
N ARG A 59 11.85 -41.96 -21.24
CA ARG A 59 10.95 -41.46 -22.29
C ARG A 59 10.08 -40.29 -21.88
N TYR A 60 10.01 -39.98 -20.58
CA TYR A 60 9.13 -38.94 -20.06
C TYR A 60 9.85 -37.60 -19.95
N GLU A 61 9.09 -36.54 -20.19
CA GLU A 61 9.54 -35.16 -20.09
C GLU A 61 8.39 -34.30 -19.54
N ILE A 62 8.66 -33.41 -18.60
CA ILE A 62 7.70 -32.39 -18.17
C ILE A 62 7.98 -31.14 -19.00
N ARG A 63 6.95 -30.59 -19.66
CA ARG A 63 7.04 -29.35 -20.44
C ARG A 63 6.11 -28.28 -19.89
N ILE A 64 6.57 -27.04 -19.95
CA ILE A 64 5.77 -25.84 -19.68
C ILE A 64 5.79 -24.97 -20.91
N GLY A 65 4.60 -24.62 -21.40
CA GLY A 65 4.45 -23.84 -22.61
C GLY A 65 4.95 -22.41 -22.45
N ARG A 66 5.45 -21.86 -23.54
CA ARG A 66 5.96 -20.49 -23.66
C ARG A 66 5.23 -19.75 -24.78
N ASN A 67 5.24 -18.42 -24.75
CA ASN A 67 4.87 -17.64 -25.93
C ASN A 67 5.87 -17.89 -27.07
N GLU A 68 5.35 -17.96 -28.29
CA GLU A 68 6.16 -18.02 -29.51
C GLU A 68 7.15 -16.86 -29.53
N GLN A 69 8.44 -17.19 -29.64
CA GLN A 69 9.48 -16.18 -29.82
C GLN A 69 9.96 -16.18 -31.27
N ALA A 70 10.25 -15.00 -31.81
CA ALA A 70 10.84 -14.88 -33.13
C ALA A 70 12.15 -15.67 -33.18
N ALA A 71 12.15 -16.78 -33.93
CA ALA A 71 13.30 -17.67 -34.04
C ALA A 71 14.54 -16.89 -34.53
N SER A 72 15.62 -16.93 -33.74
CA SER A 72 16.91 -16.36 -34.12
C SER A 72 18.00 -17.43 -34.05
N ARG A 73 19.19 -17.16 -34.60
CA ARG A 73 20.33 -18.09 -34.51
C ARG A 73 20.73 -18.46 -33.08
N SER A 74 20.31 -17.66 -32.10
CA SER A 74 20.69 -17.78 -30.69
C SER A 74 19.51 -18.12 -29.77
N ILE A 75 18.27 -18.08 -30.27
CA ILE A 75 17.05 -18.28 -29.50
C ILE A 75 16.32 -19.48 -30.09
N TYR A 76 16.27 -20.57 -29.33
CA TYR A 76 15.50 -21.75 -29.66
C TYR A 76 14.05 -21.56 -29.19
N ASP A 77 13.11 -21.76 -30.11
CA ASP A 77 11.67 -21.81 -29.83
C ASP A 77 11.30 -23.19 -29.26
N LYS A 78 11.84 -23.50 -28.08
CA LYS A 78 11.55 -24.73 -27.35
C LYS A 78 10.88 -24.40 -26.03
N ASP A 79 9.84 -25.16 -25.71
CA ASP A 79 9.20 -25.14 -24.40
C ASP A 79 10.21 -25.38 -23.27
N PHE A 80 9.88 -24.89 -22.07
CA PHE A 80 10.67 -25.21 -20.90
C PHE A 80 10.48 -26.68 -20.59
N SER A 81 11.54 -27.46 -20.72
CA SER A 81 11.46 -28.91 -20.57
C SER A 81 12.49 -29.46 -19.61
N THR A 82 12.10 -30.51 -18.88
CA THR A 82 13.05 -31.28 -18.09
C THR A 82 13.91 -32.16 -19.00
N PRO A 83 15.08 -32.62 -18.55
CA PRO A 83 15.73 -33.76 -19.18
C PRO A 83 14.81 -34.99 -19.21
N LEU A 84 15.06 -35.89 -20.16
CA LEU A 84 14.37 -37.17 -20.23
C LEU A 84 14.60 -37.99 -18.96
N PHE A 85 13.52 -38.43 -18.33
CA PHE A 85 13.56 -39.27 -17.13
C PHE A 85 12.73 -40.54 -17.30
N SER A 86 13.04 -41.51 -16.45
CA SER A 86 12.20 -42.68 -16.16
C SER A 86 11.52 -42.53 -14.81
N LEU A 87 10.39 -43.22 -14.59
CA LEU A 87 9.64 -43.10 -13.33
C LEU A 87 10.46 -43.56 -12.11
N ASN A 88 11.39 -44.50 -12.28
CA ASN A 88 12.27 -44.95 -11.20
C ASN A 88 13.38 -43.95 -10.84
N GLU A 89 13.67 -42.99 -11.72
CA GLU A 89 14.67 -41.95 -11.43
C GLU A 89 14.07 -40.82 -10.57
N ILE A 90 12.77 -40.87 -10.29
CA ILE A 90 12.11 -39.98 -9.35
C ILE A 90 12.36 -40.52 -7.94
N THR A 91 13.13 -39.76 -7.18
CA THR A 91 13.60 -40.19 -5.85
C THR A 91 12.76 -39.59 -4.73
N GLU A 92 12.29 -38.37 -4.91
CA GLU A 92 11.55 -37.62 -3.90
C GLU A 92 10.51 -36.70 -4.56
N ILE A 93 9.34 -36.63 -3.94
CA ILE A 93 8.37 -35.57 -4.15
C ILE A 93 8.07 -34.90 -2.82
N TYR A 94 8.06 -33.57 -2.82
CA TYR A 94 7.93 -32.77 -1.61
C TYR A 94 7.05 -31.55 -1.88
N ALA A 95 6.25 -31.15 -0.89
CA ALA A 95 5.50 -29.89 -0.91
C ALA A 95 5.85 -29.07 0.34
N SER A 96 6.10 -27.79 0.15
CA SER A 96 6.26 -26.79 1.20
C SER A 96 5.24 -25.69 0.99
N TRP A 97 4.56 -25.29 2.06
CA TRP A 97 3.47 -24.32 1.98
C TRP A 97 3.54 -23.31 3.13
N PRO A 98 2.81 -22.19 3.01
CA PRO A 98 2.77 -21.17 4.04
C PRO A 98 2.20 -21.72 5.36
N LYS A 99 2.88 -21.43 6.47
CA LYS A 99 2.40 -21.81 7.82
C LYS A 99 1.51 -20.75 8.47
N LYS A 100 1.60 -19.51 7.99
CA LYS A 100 0.92 -18.32 8.50
C LYS A 100 0.41 -17.52 7.32
N ASP A 101 -0.84 -17.10 7.36
CA ASP A 101 -1.54 -16.33 6.33
C ASP A 101 -1.33 -14.81 6.47
N HIS A 102 -1.13 -14.33 7.69
CA HIS A 102 -0.83 -12.92 8.00
C HIS A 102 0.51 -12.75 8.74
N ALA A 103 1.06 -11.54 8.66
CA ALA A 103 2.21 -11.14 9.46
C ALA A 103 1.75 -10.95 10.91
N TYR A 104 2.56 -11.39 11.87
CA TYR A 104 2.33 -11.09 13.27
C TYR A 104 3.23 -9.94 13.69
N VAL A 105 2.67 -9.01 14.43
CA VAL A 105 3.39 -7.89 15.05
C VAL A 105 3.67 -8.18 16.53
N ASP A 106 4.68 -7.54 17.08
CA ASP A 106 4.87 -7.54 18.53
C ASP A 106 3.76 -6.73 19.21
N ASP A 107 3.23 -7.29 20.28
CA ASP A 107 2.23 -6.65 21.12
C ASP A 107 2.56 -6.94 22.58
N VAL A 108 2.86 -5.89 23.34
CA VAL A 108 3.32 -5.98 24.72
C VAL A 108 2.55 -5.00 25.61
N ILE A 109 2.33 -5.40 26.86
CA ILE A 109 1.73 -4.58 27.89
C ILE A 109 2.75 -4.34 29.00
N LEU A 110 2.82 -3.10 29.47
CA LEU A 110 3.57 -2.66 30.64
C LEU A 110 2.60 -2.17 31.72
N GLY A 111 2.65 -2.76 32.91
CA GLY A 111 1.73 -2.45 34.01
C GLY A 111 0.44 -3.27 33.95
N TYR A 112 -0.70 -2.63 34.22
CA TYR A 112 -1.99 -3.32 34.32
C TYR A 112 -2.34 -4.08 33.04
N ASN A 113 -2.55 -5.39 33.15
CA ASN A 113 -2.83 -6.27 32.01
C ASN A 113 -4.32 -6.45 31.67
N GLY A 114 -5.21 -5.72 32.35
CA GLY A 114 -6.66 -5.83 32.13
C GLY A 114 -7.36 -6.89 32.98
N VAL A 115 -6.62 -7.80 33.61
CA VAL A 115 -7.19 -8.96 34.35
C VAL A 115 -6.78 -8.97 35.82
N SER A 116 -5.48 -8.84 36.10
CA SER A 116 -4.93 -8.92 37.46
C SER A 116 -4.64 -7.54 38.02
N ASP A 117 -5.26 -7.26 39.15
CA ASP A 117 -5.08 -6.01 39.89
C ASP A 117 -3.64 -5.80 40.39
N ASP A 118 -2.91 -6.88 40.65
CA ASP A 118 -1.54 -6.86 41.16
C ASP A 118 -0.51 -6.40 40.12
N THR A 119 -0.92 -6.30 38.85
CA THR A 119 -0.05 -5.87 37.74
C THR A 119 -0.10 -4.35 37.51
N ALA A 120 -1.04 -3.64 38.15
CA ALA A 120 -1.22 -2.21 37.98
C ALA A 120 -0.06 -1.38 38.56
N PHE A 121 0.11 -0.15 38.07
CA PHE A 121 1.06 0.80 38.64
C PHE A 121 0.71 1.12 40.10
N SER A 122 1.67 0.95 41.01
CA SER A 122 1.60 1.44 42.39
C SER A 122 2.33 2.79 42.47
N VAL A 123 1.63 3.84 42.89
CA VAL A 123 2.19 5.22 42.94
C VAL A 123 1.73 5.99 44.17
N SER A 124 2.55 6.97 44.54
CA SER A 124 2.31 8.02 45.54
C SER A 124 2.46 9.41 44.88
N LYS A 125 2.03 10.48 45.55
CA LYS A 125 2.28 11.85 45.06
C LYS A 125 3.79 12.12 44.94
N GLY A 126 4.19 12.84 43.89
CA GLY A 126 5.59 13.14 43.59
C GLY A 126 6.39 11.98 43.00
N ASP A 127 5.81 10.79 42.83
CA ASP A 127 6.51 9.66 42.23
C ASP A 127 6.82 9.89 40.73
N ARG A 128 7.98 9.37 40.31
CA ARG A 128 8.42 9.36 38.93
C ARG A 128 8.67 7.93 38.48
N ILE A 129 7.82 7.42 37.60
CA ILE A 129 8.00 6.10 36.99
C ILE A 129 8.71 6.29 35.65
N ALA A 130 9.98 5.88 35.56
CA ALA A 130 10.68 5.93 34.27
C ALA A 130 10.27 4.75 33.38
N ILE A 131 10.14 5.00 32.08
CA ILE A 131 9.80 4.03 31.04
C ILE A 131 10.88 4.07 29.98
N ARG A 132 11.45 2.90 29.68
CA ARG A 132 12.39 2.66 28.60
C ARG A 132 11.78 1.68 27.61
N LEU A 133 11.62 2.13 26.37
CA LEU A 133 11.13 1.37 25.25
C LEU A 133 12.24 1.23 24.20
N VAL A 134 12.57 0.00 23.83
CA VAL A 134 13.56 -0.31 22.81
C VAL A 134 12.83 -0.91 21.61
N LEU A 135 12.87 -0.19 20.49
CA LEU A 135 12.30 -0.62 19.22
C LEU A 135 13.42 -1.05 18.28
N ALA A 136 13.15 -2.06 17.46
CA ALA A 136 14.06 -2.51 16.42
C ALA A 136 13.33 -2.87 15.13
N GLY A 137 14.09 -3.06 14.05
CA GLY A 137 13.56 -3.58 12.78
C GLY A 137 14.08 -2.83 11.56
N ARG A 138 13.71 -3.31 10.37
CA ARG A 138 14.23 -2.81 9.10
C ARG A 138 13.91 -1.34 8.86
N ALA A 139 12.80 -0.84 9.41
CA ALA A 139 12.42 0.56 9.35
C ALA A 139 13.52 1.48 9.92
N PHE A 140 14.07 1.14 11.08
CA PHE A 140 15.10 1.95 11.73
C PHE A 140 16.48 1.77 11.08
N GLU A 141 16.78 0.60 10.53
CA GLU A 141 18.00 0.40 9.73
C GLU A 141 18.03 1.34 8.53
N LEU A 142 16.90 1.51 7.84
CA LEU A 142 16.78 2.41 6.69
C LEU A 142 16.90 3.89 7.07
N LEU A 143 16.57 4.24 8.31
CA LEU A 143 16.74 5.59 8.86
C LEU A 143 18.18 5.85 9.36
N GLY A 144 19.05 4.83 9.34
CA GLY A 144 20.45 4.95 9.72
C GLY A 144 20.73 4.75 11.22
N TYR A 145 19.80 4.16 11.97
CA TYR A 145 20.06 3.78 13.37
C TYR A 145 21.04 2.60 13.43
N GLU A 146 21.95 2.65 14.40
CA GLU A 146 22.92 1.57 14.64
C GLU A 146 22.17 0.29 15.05
N GLU A 147 22.52 -0.83 14.40
CA GLU A 147 21.81 -2.12 14.51
C GLU A 147 20.28 -2.05 14.24
N GLY A 148 19.78 -0.96 13.64
CA GLY A 148 18.36 -0.74 13.47
C GLY A 148 17.60 -0.62 14.78
N ARG A 149 18.22 -0.09 15.84
CA ARG A 149 17.63 0.05 17.18
C ARG A 149 17.43 1.51 17.57
N VAL A 150 16.29 1.81 18.16
CA VAL A 150 16.01 3.11 18.77
C VAL A 150 15.54 2.93 20.20
N GLU A 151 16.12 3.73 21.09
CA GLU A 151 15.75 3.75 22.50
C GLU A 151 14.97 5.02 22.83
N ILE A 152 13.80 4.83 23.41
CA ILE A 152 12.86 5.88 23.81
C ILE A 152 12.77 5.82 25.32
N ASN A 153 13.18 6.91 25.98
CA ASN A 153 13.11 7.05 27.43
C ASN A 153 12.17 8.20 27.77
N ASP A 154 11.10 7.93 28.50
CA ASP A 154 10.19 8.91 29.07
C ASP A 154 9.88 8.53 30.53
N ALA A 155 9.06 9.31 31.24
CA ALA A 155 8.65 8.98 32.59
C ALA A 155 7.22 9.46 32.88
N ILE A 156 6.40 8.66 33.52
CA ILE A 156 5.14 9.14 34.10
C ILE A 156 5.51 10.10 35.23
N LEU A 157 5.06 11.34 35.11
CA LEU A 157 5.30 12.41 36.07
C LEU A 157 4.02 12.66 36.84
N LEU A 158 4.07 12.50 38.16
CA LEU A 158 2.99 12.86 39.06
C LEU A 158 3.32 14.19 39.72
N ASP A 159 2.29 15.01 39.92
CA ASP A 159 2.44 16.30 40.56
C ASP A 159 2.90 16.10 42.02
N ASP A 160 3.88 16.90 42.43
CA ASP A 160 4.45 16.87 43.78
C ASP A 160 3.74 17.91 44.68
N CYS A 161 3.77 17.67 45.99
CA CYS A 161 3.43 18.70 46.95
C CYS A 161 4.58 19.73 46.96
N ASP A 162 4.34 20.89 46.33
CA ASP A 162 5.32 21.97 46.20
C ASP A 162 5.95 22.33 47.56
N ASN A 163 7.25 22.06 47.73
CA ASN A 163 8.02 22.44 48.93
C ASN A 163 8.47 23.92 48.88
N THR A 164 7.93 24.73 47.95
CA THR A 164 8.30 26.14 47.82
C THR A 164 7.58 27.02 48.86
N PRO A 165 8.14 28.16 49.29
CA PRO A 165 7.68 28.89 50.49
C PRO A 165 6.30 29.57 50.39
N ASN A 166 5.57 29.45 49.29
CA ASN A 166 4.22 30.00 49.14
C ASN A 166 3.17 28.98 49.60
N GLN A 167 3.26 28.58 50.87
CA GLN A 167 2.34 27.64 51.52
C GLN A 167 1.05 28.34 51.97
N CYS A 168 -0.01 28.18 51.20
CA CYS A 168 -1.41 28.37 51.65
C CYS A 168 -2.34 27.24 51.17
N GLU A 169 -1.80 26.13 50.64
CA GLU A 169 -2.59 24.97 50.22
C GLU A 169 -2.15 23.75 51.04
N GLU A 170 -3.11 23.10 51.72
CA GLU A 170 -2.88 21.81 52.38
C GLU A 170 -2.70 20.74 51.29
N CYS A 171 -1.47 20.27 51.09
CA CYS A 171 -1.19 19.13 50.21
C CYS A 171 -0.95 17.90 51.08
N ASP A 172 -1.87 16.92 51.02
CA ASP A 172 -1.69 15.62 51.66
C ASP A 172 -0.89 14.69 50.73
N PRO A 173 0.34 14.28 51.10
CA PRO A 173 1.16 13.36 50.30
C PRO A 173 0.61 11.92 50.28
N CYS A 174 -0.33 11.59 51.17
CA CYS A 174 -0.97 10.26 51.26
C CYS A 174 -2.32 10.18 50.54
N GLU A 175 -2.77 11.25 49.87
CA GLU A 175 -3.99 11.25 49.08
C GLU A 175 -3.84 10.38 47.82
N GLU A 176 -4.90 9.64 47.47
CA GLU A 176 -4.94 8.84 46.24
C GLU A 176 -4.76 9.74 45.00
N VAL A 177 -3.81 9.37 44.14
CA VAL A 177 -3.51 10.12 42.92
C VAL A 177 -4.25 9.50 41.75
N ASP A 178 -4.91 10.33 40.95
CA ASP A 178 -5.47 9.88 39.68
C ASP A 178 -4.34 9.67 38.65
N LEU A 179 -4.04 8.40 38.41
CA LEU A 179 -2.99 7.94 37.49
C LEU A 179 -3.32 8.18 36.02
N LEU A 180 -4.61 8.18 35.66
CA LEU A 180 -5.03 8.14 34.25
C LEU A 180 -4.59 9.39 33.47
N PRO A 181 -4.77 10.64 33.97
CA PRO A 181 -4.28 11.83 33.30
C PRO A 181 -2.75 11.83 33.09
N ALA A 182 -1.99 11.33 34.06
CA ALA A 182 -0.53 11.29 33.99
C ALA A 182 -0.04 10.26 32.95
N VAL A 183 -0.70 9.10 32.88
CA VAL A 183 -0.41 8.07 31.87
C VAL A 183 -0.75 8.58 30.46
N LEU A 184 -1.90 9.24 30.27
CA LEU A 184 -2.28 9.81 28.98
C LEU A 184 -1.28 10.88 28.51
N LYS A 185 -0.86 11.79 29.39
CA LYS A 185 0.19 12.77 29.08
C LYS A 185 1.51 12.10 28.70
N CYS A 186 1.90 11.02 29.39
CA CYS A 186 3.10 10.26 29.06
C CYS A 186 2.98 9.62 27.67
N ILE A 187 1.83 9.02 27.34
CA ILE A 187 1.56 8.42 26.03
C ILE A 187 1.65 9.48 24.92
N GLU A 188 1.06 10.66 25.12
CA GLU A 188 1.12 11.76 24.13
C GLU A 188 2.56 12.24 23.89
N ARG A 189 3.37 12.37 24.95
CA ARG A 189 4.79 12.73 24.82
C ARG A 189 5.57 11.67 24.07
N MET A 190 5.39 10.39 24.42
CA MET A 190 6.04 9.28 23.72
C MET A 190 5.63 9.24 22.24
N LYS A 191 4.34 9.39 21.92
CA LYS A 191 3.84 9.44 20.53
C LYS A 191 4.49 10.55 19.71
N ASN A 192 4.66 11.73 20.31
CA ASN A 192 5.18 12.92 19.64
C ASN A 192 6.71 13.01 19.59
N GLN A 193 7.41 12.06 20.20
CA GLN A 193 8.87 12.08 20.20
C GLN A 193 9.40 11.93 18.77
N PRO A 194 10.32 12.83 18.32
CA PRO A 194 10.84 12.80 16.98
C PRO A 194 11.83 11.65 16.79
N ILE A 195 11.75 11.00 15.64
CA ILE A 195 12.69 9.98 15.16
C ILE A 195 13.49 10.56 13.99
N ALA A 196 14.74 10.11 13.84
CA ALA A 196 15.58 10.49 12.70
C ALA A 196 14.85 10.21 11.38
N GLY A 197 14.94 11.14 10.42
CA GLY A 197 14.16 11.08 9.18
C GLY A 197 12.85 11.88 9.22
N GLY A 198 12.51 12.52 10.34
CA GLY A 198 11.40 13.47 10.44
C GLY A 198 10.04 12.85 10.80
N GLY A 199 9.98 11.54 11.04
CA GLY A 199 8.80 10.85 11.56
C GLY A 199 8.66 10.97 13.08
N LYS A 200 7.50 10.56 13.59
CA LYS A 200 7.19 10.46 15.03
C LYS A 200 7.16 9.00 15.46
N VAL A 201 7.32 8.71 16.76
CA VAL A 201 7.15 7.34 17.30
C VAL A 201 5.80 6.73 16.95
N SER A 202 4.74 7.53 16.93
CA SER A 202 3.39 7.12 16.52
C SER A 202 3.30 6.57 15.10
N ASP A 203 4.26 6.87 14.23
CA ASP A 203 4.27 6.35 12.85
C ASP A 203 4.73 4.89 12.78
N TYR A 204 5.41 4.41 13.83
CA TYR A 204 6.04 3.08 13.90
C TYR A 204 5.38 2.13 14.90
N ILE A 205 4.76 2.67 15.95
CA ILE A 205 4.06 1.89 16.97
C ILE A 205 2.73 2.54 17.33
N ASP A 206 1.75 1.72 17.69
CA ASP A 206 0.54 2.16 18.36
C ASP A 206 0.73 2.04 19.88
N ILE A 207 0.45 3.14 20.58
CA ILE A 207 0.53 3.22 22.03
C ILE A 207 -0.87 3.49 22.56
N THR A 208 -1.43 2.55 23.30
CA THR A 208 -2.77 2.64 23.88
C THR A 208 -2.71 2.44 25.40
N PRO A 209 -3.49 3.20 26.19
CA PRO A 209 -3.62 2.95 27.61
C PRO A 209 -4.48 1.69 27.84
N VAL A 210 -4.17 0.95 28.90
CA VAL A 210 -4.97 -0.20 29.37
C VAL A 210 -5.50 0.18 30.73
N THR A 211 -6.82 0.34 30.88
CA THR A 211 -7.37 0.91 32.10
C THR A 211 -8.61 0.19 32.60
N ARG A 212 -8.80 0.25 33.92
CA ARG A 212 -10.05 -0.13 34.58
C ARG A 212 -10.34 0.84 35.71
N CYS A 213 -11.43 1.60 35.58
CA CYS A 213 -11.83 2.63 36.52
C CYS A 213 -12.96 2.14 37.44
N THR A 214 -13.08 2.76 38.62
CA THR A 214 -14.11 2.40 39.61
C THR A 214 -15.47 3.00 39.25
N ASN A 215 -15.47 4.15 38.59
CA ASN A 215 -16.62 4.72 37.89
C ASN A 215 -16.37 4.59 36.38
N GLU A 216 -17.38 4.18 35.61
CA GLU A 216 -17.26 4.15 34.15
C GLU A 216 -17.08 5.58 33.63
N ALA A 217 -16.10 5.77 32.75
CA ALA A 217 -15.95 7.04 32.02
C ALA A 217 -17.25 7.32 31.26
N THR A 218 -17.75 8.55 31.32
CA THR A 218 -18.91 8.94 30.52
C THR A 218 -18.55 8.77 29.05
N GLU A 219 -19.25 7.88 28.33
CA GLU A 219 -18.99 7.67 26.90
C GLU A 219 -19.29 8.99 26.15
N PRO A 220 -18.31 9.55 25.41
CA PRO A 220 -18.54 10.73 24.59
C PRO A 220 -19.64 10.50 23.56
N GLU A 221 -20.29 11.57 23.10
CA GLU A 221 -21.01 11.50 21.84
C GLU A 221 -20.00 11.20 20.72
N THR A 222 -20.11 10.00 20.14
CA THR A 222 -19.28 9.55 19.02
C THR A 222 -20.02 9.72 17.71
N GLU A 223 -19.31 10.19 16.69
CA GLU A 223 -19.76 10.20 15.31
C GLU A 223 -19.03 9.10 14.53
N ASP A 224 -19.79 8.27 13.79
CA ASP A 224 -19.22 7.25 12.91
C ASP A 224 -18.59 7.89 11.67
N VAL A 225 -17.34 7.54 11.40
CA VAL A 225 -16.70 7.84 10.12
C VAL A 225 -16.41 6.57 9.34
N ASN A 226 -16.90 6.54 8.11
CA ASN A 226 -16.77 5.40 7.22
C ASN A 226 -15.60 5.61 6.26
N PHE A 227 -14.81 4.56 6.08
CA PHE A 227 -13.87 4.44 4.98
C PHE A 227 -14.59 3.82 3.79
N TYR A 228 -14.53 4.53 2.67
CA TYR A 228 -15.01 4.04 1.40
C TYR A 228 -13.85 3.71 0.49
N CYS A 229 -13.86 2.52 -0.09
CA CYS A 229 -12.88 2.05 -1.04
C CYS A 229 -13.55 1.83 -2.42
N MET A 230 -12.82 2.16 -3.47
CA MET A 230 -13.24 2.01 -4.86
C MET A 230 -12.08 1.48 -5.69
N GLU A 231 -12.37 0.53 -6.57
CA GLU A 231 -11.39 0.01 -7.53
C GLU A 231 -11.69 0.55 -8.93
N VAL A 232 -10.69 1.14 -9.57
CA VAL A 232 -10.80 1.78 -10.89
C VAL A 232 -9.72 1.24 -11.80
N CYS A 233 -10.06 1.03 -13.07
CA CYS A 233 -9.12 0.59 -14.08
C CYS A 233 -8.41 1.80 -14.69
N ASP A 234 -7.20 2.14 -14.25
CA ASP A 234 -6.48 3.34 -14.70
C ASP A 234 -4.96 3.11 -14.89
N THR A 235 -4.25 4.16 -15.29
CA THR A 235 -2.79 4.14 -15.55
C THR A 235 -1.95 4.09 -14.28
N GLY A 236 -2.55 4.26 -13.10
CA GLY A 236 -1.83 4.26 -11.82
C GLY A 236 -0.85 5.43 -11.65
N ASP A 237 -0.93 6.48 -12.46
CA ASP A 237 -0.07 7.68 -12.38
C ASP A 237 -0.71 8.79 -11.52
N ASP A 238 0.02 9.88 -11.25
CA ASP A 238 -0.50 11.01 -10.47
C ASP A 238 -1.64 11.75 -11.20
N LEU A 239 -1.69 11.66 -12.53
CA LEU A 239 -2.75 12.25 -13.34
C LEU A 239 -4.08 11.54 -13.10
N ALA A 240 -4.09 10.21 -13.04
CA ALA A 240 -5.27 9.41 -12.71
C ALA A 240 -5.79 9.71 -11.28
N LEU A 241 -4.88 9.93 -10.32
CA LEU A 241 -5.27 10.35 -8.97
C LEU A 241 -5.88 11.76 -8.99
N ALA A 242 -5.32 12.66 -9.79
CA ALA A 242 -5.85 14.01 -9.98
C ALA A 242 -7.23 14.00 -10.66
N GLU A 243 -7.47 13.14 -11.64
CA GLU A 243 -8.77 12.96 -12.31
C GLU A 243 -9.84 12.43 -11.35
N VAL A 244 -9.49 11.45 -10.51
CA VAL A 244 -10.40 10.97 -9.45
C VAL A 244 -10.68 12.10 -8.46
N ARG A 245 -9.66 12.82 -7.99
CA ARG A 245 -9.84 13.97 -7.08
C ARG A 245 -10.67 15.10 -7.69
N ALA A 246 -10.57 15.32 -9.00
CA ALA A 246 -11.32 16.35 -9.71
C ALA A 246 -12.84 16.10 -9.69
N GLN A 247 -13.29 14.84 -9.68
CA GLN A 247 -14.72 14.51 -9.56
C GLN A 247 -15.25 14.64 -8.12
N TYR A 248 -14.37 14.72 -7.13
CA TYR A 248 -14.73 14.81 -5.71
C TYR A 248 -14.02 15.99 -5.01
N PRO A 249 -14.32 17.24 -5.40
CA PRO A 249 -13.73 18.42 -4.77
C PRO A 249 -14.06 18.45 -3.28
N GLY A 250 -13.03 18.68 -2.44
CA GLY A 250 -13.16 18.73 -0.98
C GLY A 250 -12.99 17.40 -0.24
N LEU A 251 -12.88 16.26 -0.96
CA LEU A 251 -12.56 14.98 -0.33
C LEU A 251 -11.06 14.64 -0.47
N LYS A 252 -10.42 14.27 0.64
CA LYS A 252 -9.04 13.80 0.63
C LYS A 252 -8.99 12.33 0.19
N ILE A 253 -8.91 12.12 -1.12
CA ILE A 253 -8.78 10.78 -1.71
C ILE A 253 -7.31 10.39 -1.78
N VAL A 254 -6.99 9.20 -1.28
CA VAL A 254 -5.66 8.58 -1.35
C VAL A 254 -5.73 7.30 -2.15
N ARG A 255 -4.68 6.99 -2.92
CA ARG A 255 -4.53 5.70 -3.56
C ARG A 255 -3.90 4.74 -2.55
N GLU A 256 -4.54 3.61 -2.30
CA GLU A 256 -4.10 2.61 -1.32
C GLU A 256 -3.17 1.58 -1.97
N SER A 257 -3.51 1.10 -3.16
CA SER A 257 -2.71 0.11 -3.88
C SER A 257 -2.95 0.14 -5.39
N ILE A 258 -2.03 -0.48 -6.13
CA ILE A 258 -2.13 -0.72 -7.56
C ILE A 258 -1.93 -2.23 -7.77
N ASN A 259 -2.87 -2.88 -8.45
CA ASN A 259 -2.75 -4.28 -8.86
C ASN A 259 -2.97 -4.38 -10.38
N GLY A 260 -1.88 -4.49 -11.13
CA GLY A 260 -1.90 -4.43 -12.59
C GLY A 260 -2.43 -3.08 -13.09
N SER A 261 -3.56 -3.10 -13.82
CA SER A 261 -4.25 -1.90 -14.32
C SER A 261 -5.39 -1.43 -13.40
N MET A 262 -5.52 -1.98 -12.19
CA MET A 262 -6.53 -1.58 -11.22
C MET A 262 -5.90 -0.80 -10.06
N SER A 263 -6.30 0.45 -9.89
CA SER A 263 -5.96 1.28 -8.72
C SER A 263 -7.08 1.21 -7.70
N ARG A 264 -6.73 0.96 -6.43
CA ARG A 264 -7.66 1.04 -5.30
C ARG A 264 -7.54 2.41 -4.64
N TYR A 265 -8.63 3.16 -4.62
CA TYR A 265 -8.73 4.47 -3.98
C TYR A 265 -9.50 4.35 -2.67
N LYS A 266 -9.08 5.11 -1.67
CA LYS A 266 -9.68 5.19 -0.34
C LYS A 266 -10.02 6.64 -0.01
N VAL A 267 -11.19 6.84 0.56
CA VAL A 267 -11.65 8.12 1.05
C VAL A 267 -12.32 7.96 2.40
N MET A 268 -12.04 8.92 3.28
CA MET A 268 -12.72 9.03 4.57
C MET A 268 -13.88 10.01 4.42
N LYS A 269 -15.11 9.55 4.73
CA LYS A 269 -16.30 10.41 4.65
C LYS A 269 -17.33 10.01 5.70
N LYS A 270 -17.95 11.01 6.33
CA LYS A 270 -19.08 10.84 7.24
C LYS A 270 -20.36 10.47 6.49
N GLY A 271 -21.14 9.54 7.05
CA GLY A 271 -22.51 9.25 6.57
C GLY A 271 -22.55 8.38 5.32
N VAL A 272 -23.12 8.88 4.21
CA VAL A 272 -23.43 8.10 3.00
C VAL A 272 -22.23 8.06 2.04
N LYS A 273 -22.06 6.90 1.38
CA LYS A 273 -21.03 6.67 0.35
C LYS A 273 -20.97 7.82 -0.67
N PRO A 274 -19.78 8.15 -1.20
CA PRO A 274 -19.66 9.10 -2.30
C PRO A 274 -20.45 8.60 -3.54
N ASN A 275 -20.81 9.53 -4.42
CA ASN A 275 -21.40 9.19 -5.71
C ASN A 275 -20.44 8.32 -6.52
N ASP A 276 -20.96 7.45 -7.37
CA ASP A 276 -20.13 6.57 -8.20
C ASP A 276 -19.22 7.39 -9.13
N TYR A 277 -17.97 6.94 -9.28
CA TYR A 277 -16.98 7.57 -10.13
C TYR A 277 -17.29 7.23 -11.59
N THR A 278 -17.13 8.20 -12.48
CA THR A 278 -17.43 8.03 -13.90
C THR A 278 -16.16 8.21 -14.72
N GLN A 279 -15.64 7.13 -15.29
CA GLN A 279 -14.45 7.15 -16.12
C GLN A 279 -14.83 7.20 -17.60
N ARG A 280 -14.28 8.17 -18.33
CA ARG A 280 -14.33 8.18 -19.80
C ARG A 280 -13.12 7.43 -20.33
N LEU A 281 -13.34 6.33 -21.06
CA LEU A 281 -12.25 5.61 -21.70
C LEU A 281 -11.84 6.35 -22.98
N ILE A 282 -10.76 7.13 -22.91
CA ILE A 282 -10.17 7.79 -24.09
C ILE A 282 -9.41 6.73 -24.90
N SER A 283 -10.13 5.90 -25.64
CA SER A 283 -9.52 5.06 -26.69
C SER A 283 -9.71 5.76 -28.03
N ILE A 284 -8.67 6.43 -28.53
CA ILE A 284 -8.66 7.09 -29.84
C ILE A 284 -8.06 6.12 -30.86
N MET A 285 -8.87 5.64 -31.81
CA MET A 285 -8.35 4.92 -32.99
C MET A 285 -8.10 5.91 -34.13
N LYS A 286 -6.90 5.86 -34.73
CA LYS A 286 -6.51 6.68 -35.90
C LYS A 286 -6.45 5.80 -37.14
N GLY A 287 -7.09 6.23 -38.24
CA GLY A 287 -6.88 5.67 -39.59
C GLY A 287 -7.84 4.58 -40.07
N CYS A 288 -9.07 4.49 -39.54
CA CYS A 288 -10.10 3.59 -40.06
C CYS A 288 -10.94 4.30 -41.13
N GLU A 289 -11.23 3.65 -42.27
CA GLU A 289 -12.12 4.20 -43.32
C GLU A 289 -13.59 4.27 -42.88
N GLU A 290 -14.00 3.43 -41.93
CA GLU A 290 -15.28 3.50 -41.21
C GLU A 290 -15.06 3.13 -39.74
N CYS A 291 -15.69 3.86 -38.81
CA CYS A 291 -15.60 3.53 -37.38
C CYS A 291 -16.34 2.23 -37.06
N PRO A 292 -15.76 1.32 -36.25
CA PRO A 292 -16.46 0.10 -35.80
C PRO A 292 -17.76 0.42 -35.06
N PRO A 293 -18.76 -0.48 -35.07
CA PRO A 293 -20.04 -0.29 -34.38
C PRO A 293 -19.84 -0.29 -32.85
N SER A 294 -19.61 0.90 -32.31
CA SER A 294 -19.53 1.30 -30.89
C SER A 294 -18.71 2.59 -30.74
N TYR A 295 -18.10 3.11 -31.82
CA TYR A 295 -17.32 4.34 -31.84
C TYR A 295 -18.03 5.45 -32.62
N THR A 296 -17.92 6.69 -32.15
CA THR A 296 -18.41 7.88 -32.85
C THR A 296 -17.29 8.50 -33.69
N GLU A 297 -17.58 8.76 -34.96
CA GLU A 297 -16.65 9.42 -35.89
C GLU A 297 -16.49 10.90 -35.53
N VAL A 298 -15.28 11.29 -35.19
CA VAL A 298 -14.84 12.68 -35.07
C VAL A 298 -14.10 13.03 -36.35
N LYS A 299 -14.75 13.81 -37.22
CA LYS A 299 -14.17 14.21 -38.51
C LYS A 299 -12.91 15.05 -38.32
N GLY A 300 -11.84 14.64 -38.98
CA GLY A 300 -10.56 15.34 -39.02
C GLY A 300 -10.65 16.61 -39.86
N GLY A 301 -10.04 17.67 -39.36
CA GLY A 301 -10.04 19.01 -39.98
C GLY A 301 -8.64 19.58 -40.19
N TYR A 302 -8.59 20.75 -40.81
CA TYR A 302 -7.39 21.59 -40.88
C TYR A 302 -7.33 22.44 -39.61
N LEU A 303 -6.28 22.29 -38.82
CA LEU A 303 -6.08 23.05 -37.58
C LEU A 303 -5.39 24.38 -37.88
N TYR A 304 -5.97 25.46 -37.39
CA TYR A 304 -5.43 26.80 -37.45
C TYR A 304 -5.22 27.35 -36.03
N SER A 305 -4.05 27.94 -35.81
CA SER A 305 -3.74 28.74 -34.64
C SER A 305 -4.09 30.19 -34.96
N VAL A 306 -4.98 30.78 -34.18
CA VAL A 306 -5.44 32.16 -34.33
C VAL A 306 -5.02 32.93 -33.08
N SER A 307 -4.17 33.93 -33.23
CA SER A 307 -3.87 34.86 -32.14
C SER A 307 -4.62 36.16 -32.35
N LEU A 308 -5.38 36.61 -31.36
CA LEU A 308 -6.17 37.83 -31.37
C LEU A 308 -5.99 38.58 -30.05
N GLU A 309 -5.91 39.92 -30.10
CA GLU A 309 -5.93 40.74 -28.88
C GLU A 309 -7.30 40.68 -28.24
N ASP A 310 -7.38 40.11 -27.03
CA ASP A 310 -8.64 39.76 -26.37
C ASP A 310 -8.79 40.34 -24.96
N ASP A 311 -7.75 40.97 -24.41
CA ASP A 311 -7.71 41.62 -23.09
C ASP A 311 -8.35 40.82 -21.95
N GLY A 312 -8.33 39.48 -22.05
CA GLY A 312 -8.86 38.56 -21.03
C GLY A 312 -10.30 38.13 -21.22
N VAL A 313 -10.99 38.65 -22.24
CA VAL A 313 -12.35 38.22 -22.62
C VAL A 313 -12.23 37.12 -23.67
N ASP A 314 -13.04 36.06 -23.54
CA ASP A 314 -13.07 34.99 -24.52
C ASP A 314 -13.76 35.45 -25.81
N MET A 315 -12.99 35.51 -26.91
CA MET A 315 -13.46 35.92 -28.24
C MET A 315 -13.69 34.72 -29.16
N SER A 316 -13.89 33.51 -28.63
CA SER A 316 -14.12 32.29 -29.41
C SER A 316 -15.25 32.44 -30.44
N SER A 317 -16.32 33.18 -30.13
CA SER A 317 -17.44 33.43 -31.06
C SER A 317 -17.07 34.28 -32.29
N ILE A 318 -16.05 35.14 -32.18
CA ILE A 318 -15.52 35.90 -33.31
C ILE A 318 -14.73 34.97 -34.22
N ILE A 319 -14.00 34.02 -33.66
CA ILE A 319 -13.19 33.05 -34.41
C ILE A 319 -14.09 31.98 -35.06
N GLU A 320 -15.23 31.67 -34.47
CA GLU A 320 -16.27 30.83 -35.10
C GLU A 320 -16.88 31.45 -36.36
N SER A 321 -16.80 32.79 -36.53
CA SER A 321 -17.26 33.46 -37.76
C SER A 321 -16.33 33.25 -38.95
N LEU A 322 -15.17 32.65 -38.74
CA LEU A 322 -14.19 32.35 -39.77
C LEU A 322 -14.72 31.22 -40.68
N PRO A 323 -14.65 31.36 -42.03
CA PRO A 323 -15.30 30.42 -42.93
C PRO A 323 -14.78 28.99 -42.78
N ASN A 324 -15.70 28.02 -42.88
CA ASN A 324 -15.43 26.59 -42.77
C ASN A 324 -15.01 26.10 -41.37
N VAL A 325 -15.02 26.94 -40.32
CA VAL A 325 -14.83 26.48 -38.93
C VAL A 325 -15.94 25.51 -38.55
N VAL A 326 -15.56 24.41 -37.91
CA VAL A 326 -16.51 23.47 -37.31
C VAL A 326 -16.93 24.07 -35.97
N SER A 327 -18.23 24.32 -35.79
CA SER A 327 -18.80 24.85 -34.54
C SER A 327 -18.34 24.03 -33.32
N ASP A 328 -18.12 24.70 -32.18
CA ASP A 328 -17.63 24.12 -30.92
C ASP A 328 -16.18 23.55 -30.94
N THR A 329 -15.41 23.77 -32.01
CA THR A 329 -13.99 23.35 -32.08
C THR A 329 -12.99 24.45 -31.73
N VAL A 330 -13.48 25.66 -31.45
CA VAL A 330 -12.63 26.80 -31.07
C VAL A 330 -12.33 26.71 -29.58
N SER A 331 -11.04 26.62 -29.23
CA SER A 331 -10.59 26.58 -27.85
C SER A 331 -9.49 27.61 -27.60
N LYS A 332 -9.64 28.40 -26.53
CA LYS A 332 -8.62 29.32 -26.04
C LYS A 332 -7.57 28.53 -25.26
N MET A 333 -6.34 28.51 -25.77
CA MET A 333 -5.23 27.72 -25.21
C MET A 333 -4.43 28.48 -24.18
N SER A 334 -4.26 29.79 -24.36
CA SER A 334 -3.42 30.60 -23.49
C SER A 334 -3.68 32.09 -23.71
N GLN A 335 -3.16 32.90 -22.81
CA GLN A 335 -3.16 34.36 -22.93
C GLN A 335 -1.78 34.90 -22.54
N ILE A 336 -1.21 35.74 -23.40
CA ILE A 336 0.09 36.37 -23.17
C ILE A 336 -0.04 37.86 -23.46
N LYS A 337 0.14 38.71 -22.43
CA LYS A 337 0.18 40.18 -22.53
C LYS A 337 -1.01 40.80 -23.32
N GLY A 338 -2.24 40.37 -23.04
CA GLY A 338 -3.45 40.89 -23.70
C GLY A 338 -3.84 40.20 -25.00
N THR A 339 -3.00 39.32 -25.56
CA THR A 339 -3.33 38.50 -26.74
C THR A 339 -3.70 37.08 -26.34
N GLY A 340 -4.89 36.64 -26.78
CA GLY A 340 -5.34 35.26 -26.67
C GLY A 340 -4.86 34.40 -27.83
N LEU A 341 -4.43 33.17 -27.51
CA LEU A 341 -4.10 32.15 -28.49
C LEU A 341 -5.25 31.15 -28.56
N TYR A 342 -5.82 30.98 -29.75
CA TYR A 342 -6.95 30.10 -30.02
C TYR A 342 -6.55 29.04 -31.03
N ILE A 343 -7.10 27.84 -30.89
CA ILE A 343 -7.03 26.78 -31.90
C ILE A 343 -8.44 26.57 -32.45
N ALA A 344 -8.57 26.57 -33.78
CA ALA A 344 -9.81 26.31 -34.48
C ALA A 344 -9.61 25.20 -35.52
N ALA A 345 -10.56 24.28 -35.63
CA ALA A 345 -10.58 23.27 -36.68
C ALA A 345 -11.51 23.71 -37.83
N THR A 346 -11.03 23.67 -39.06
CA THR A 346 -11.84 23.94 -40.25
C THR A 346 -12.06 22.69 -41.08
N SER A 347 -13.26 22.54 -41.64
CA SER A 347 -13.66 21.45 -42.52
C SER A 347 -12.96 21.48 -43.89
N LYS A 348 -12.48 22.65 -44.30
CA LYS A 348 -11.71 22.88 -45.54
C LYS A 348 -10.54 23.82 -45.27
N LYS A 349 -9.46 23.67 -46.04
CA LYS A 349 -8.31 24.58 -45.98
C LYS A 349 -8.76 25.98 -46.37
N LEU A 350 -8.48 26.96 -45.51
CA LEU A 350 -8.73 28.37 -45.78
C LEU A 350 -7.90 28.84 -46.97
N THR A 351 -8.53 29.62 -47.83
CA THR A 351 -7.85 30.33 -48.92
C THR A 351 -7.23 31.63 -48.42
N ASP A 352 -6.19 32.10 -49.11
CA ASP A 352 -5.52 33.36 -48.73
C ASP A 352 -6.47 34.57 -48.76
N ASN A 353 -7.51 34.54 -49.61
CA ASN A 353 -8.55 35.58 -49.66
C ASN A 353 -9.47 35.56 -48.42
N GLU A 354 -9.79 34.38 -47.89
CA GLU A 354 -10.63 34.24 -46.68
C GLU A 354 -9.86 34.69 -45.43
N ILE A 355 -8.58 34.30 -45.32
CA ILE A 355 -7.68 34.75 -44.25
C ILE A 355 -7.55 36.28 -44.31
N LYS A 356 -7.31 36.83 -45.50
CA LYS A 356 -7.17 38.27 -45.68
C LYS A 356 -8.44 39.03 -45.31
N THR A 357 -9.61 38.54 -45.70
CA THR A 357 -10.90 39.17 -45.38
C THR A 357 -11.15 39.18 -43.86
N PHE A 358 -10.76 38.12 -43.16
CA PHE A 358 -10.89 38.05 -41.71
C PHE A 358 -9.89 38.94 -40.97
N VAL A 359 -8.64 39.00 -41.43
CA VAL A 359 -7.61 39.89 -40.88
C VAL A 359 -7.94 41.36 -41.16
N ASP A 360 -8.53 41.67 -42.33
CA ASP A 360 -8.99 43.03 -42.66
C ASP A 360 -10.16 43.47 -41.75
N ALA A 361 -11.01 42.54 -41.30
CA ALA A 361 -12.08 42.80 -40.34
C ALA A 361 -11.60 42.87 -38.88
N ASN A 362 -10.53 42.12 -38.54
CA ASN A 362 -9.95 42.03 -37.20
C ASN A 362 -8.42 42.24 -37.27
N PRO A 363 -7.94 43.49 -37.30
CA PRO A 363 -6.57 43.83 -37.69
C PRO A 363 -5.47 43.36 -36.72
N THR A 364 -5.83 42.92 -35.52
CA THR A 364 -4.90 42.34 -34.52
C THR A 364 -4.74 40.82 -34.66
N THR A 365 -5.46 40.20 -35.61
CA THR A 365 -5.45 38.75 -35.79
C THR A 365 -4.24 38.27 -36.57
N VAL A 366 -3.57 37.22 -36.08
CA VAL A 366 -2.61 36.44 -36.87
C VAL A 366 -3.08 34.99 -36.94
N ILE A 367 -3.15 34.45 -38.16
CA ILE A 367 -3.64 33.09 -38.42
C ILE A 367 -2.50 32.26 -39.00
N TYR A 368 -2.17 31.15 -38.33
CA TYR A 368 -1.19 30.17 -38.80
C TYR A 368 -1.84 28.81 -39.01
N TYR A 369 -1.55 28.20 -40.16
CA TYR A 369 -1.89 26.81 -40.38
C TYR A 369 -0.96 25.89 -39.57
N VAL A 370 -1.53 24.99 -38.77
CA VAL A 370 -0.77 24.11 -37.87
C VAL A 370 -0.59 22.74 -38.50
N ALA A 371 -1.69 22.04 -38.82
CA ALA A 371 -1.64 20.67 -39.32
C ALA A 371 -2.97 20.24 -39.97
N LYS A 372 -2.93 19.16 -40.74
CA LYS A 372 -4.13 18.42 -41.17
C LYS A 372 -4.28 17.21 -40.28
N THR A 373 -5.45 17.03 -39.68
CA THR A 373 -5.78 15.83 -38.89
C THR A 373 -6.65 14.89 -39.73
N SER A 374 -6.43 13.58 -39.60
CA SER A 374 -7.29 12.56 -40.19
C SER A 374 -8.53 12.32 -39.31
N ASP A 375 -9.58 11.75 -39.88
CA ASP A 375 -10.76 11.32 -39.12
C ASP A 375 -10.35 10.37 -37.98
N MET A 376 -11.01 10.51 -36.83
CA MET A 376 -10.77 9.74 -35.61
C MET A 376 -12.04 9.06 -35.15
N CYS A 377 -11.91 7.91 -34.49
CA CYS A 377 -13.03 7.22 -33.86
C CYS A 377 -12.87 7.32 -32.33
N GLU A 378 -13.84 7.94 -31.67
CA GLU A 378 -13.90 8.06 -30.21
C GLU A 378 -14.82 6.99 -29.62
N ASN A 379 -14.46 6.42 -28.48
CA ASN A 379 -15.31 5.49 -27.74
C ASN A 379 -16.17 6.26 -26.70
N PRO A 380 -17.51 6.33 -26.84
CA PRO A 380 -18.38 7.00 -25.88
C PRO A 380 -18.63 6.17 -24.60
N THR A 381 -18.00 5.00 -24.43
CA THR A 381 -18.24 4.11 -23.30
C THR A 381 -17.77 4.76 -22.00
N VAL A 382 -18.72 5.09 -21.13
CA VAL A 382 -18.48 5.51 -19.75
C VAL A 382 -18.50 4.26 -18.87
N ARG A 383 -17.42 4.03 -18.13
CA ARG A 383 -17.39 3.01 -17.08
C ARG A 383 -17.66 3.68 -15.74
N THR A 384 -18.57 3.13 -14.95
CA THR A 384 -18.80 3.61 -13.58
C THR A 384 -18.14 2.68 -12.58
N ALA A 385 -17.55 3.25 -11.53
CA ALA A 385 -16.97 2.53 -10.40
C ALA A 385 -17.66 2.99 -9.11
N SER A 386 -18.20 2.05 -8.35
CA SER A 386 -18.95 2.36 -7.13
C SER A 386 -18.06 2.28 -5.89
N TRP A 387 -18.29 3.18 -4.94
CA TRP A 387 -17.67 3.12 -3.63
C TRP A 387 -18.31 2.03 -2.75
N SER A 388 -17.47 1.29 -2.04
CA SER A 388 -17.85 0.25 -1.08
C SER A 388 -17.31 0.57 0.32
N ALA A 389 -18.03 0.24 1.38
CA ALA A 389 -17.53 0.42 2.74
C ALA A 389 -16.41 -0.60 3.00
N CYS A 390 -15.25 -0.13 3.48
CA CYS A 390 -14.07 -0.96 3.75
C CYS A 390 -13.54 -0.82 5.18
N GLY A 391 -14.23 -0.06 6.03
CA GLY A 391 -13.97 0.07 7.46
C GLY A 391 -14.77 1.20 8.11
N SER A 392 -14.91 1.16 9.43
CA SER A 392 -15.54 2.21 10.24
C SER A 392 -14.66 2.51 11.45
N CYS A 393 -14.51 3.79 11.79
CA CYS A 393 -13.90 4.22 13.04
C CYS A 393 -14.74 5.34 13.65
N LYS A 394 -14.67 5.50 14.97
CA LYS A 394 -15.39 6.51 15.74
C LYS A 394 -14.50 7.73 15.96
N VAL A 395 -15.09 8.92 15.90
CA VAL A 395 -14.47 10.18 16.33
C VAL A 395 -15.42 10.91 17.26
N SER A 396 -14.88 11.65 18.22
CA SER A 396 -15.64 12.62 19.02
C SER A 396 -15.12 14.05 18.80
N LYS A 397 -15.77 15.05 19.39
CA LYS A 397 -15.44 16.48 19.26
C LYS A 397 -15.02 17.06 20.59
N GLU A 398 -13.97 17.88 20.58
CA GLU A 398 -13.51 18.64 21.74
C GLU A 398 -13.52 20.14 21.46
N LYS A 399 -13.88 20.92 22.49
CA LYS A 399 -13.94 22.38 22.37
C LYS A 399 -12.68 23.01 22.91
N TYR A 400 -12.13 23.95 22.15
CA TYR A 400 -11.01 24.78 22.55
C TYR A 400 -11.41 26.25 22.57
N TYR A 401 -10.79 27.04 23.44
CA TYR A 401 -10.93 28.47 23.46
C TYR A 401 -9.58 29.20 23.45
N ILE A 402 -9.54 30.39 22.84
CA ILE A 402 -8.38 31.28 22.84
C ILE A 402 -8.83 32.69 23.20
N THR A 403 -8.07 33.38 24.06
CA THR A 403 -8.35 34.76 24.46
C THR A 403 -7.33 35.69 23.83
N ILE A 404 -7.79 36.70 23.07
CA ILE A 404 -6.96 37.62 22.29
C ILE A 404 -7.29 39.06 22.67
N PRO A 405 -6.28 39.94 22.83
CA PRO A 405 -6.51 41.34 23.13
C PRO A 405 -6.93 42.09 21.86
N ASP A 406 -7.83 43.05 22.03
CA ASP A 406 -8.31 43.90 20.95
C ASP A 406 -7.30 45.02 20.68
N ASN A 407 -7.13 45.39 19.41
CA ASN A 407 -6.19 46.45 19.04
C ASN A 407 -6.63 47.84 19.54
N GLU A 408 -7.95 48.10 19.68
CA GLU A 408 -8.52 49.39 20.15
C GLU A 408 -9.77 49.24 21.06
N CYS A 409 -9.84 48.20 21.93
CA CYS A 409 -10.97 48.01 22.87
C CYS A 409 -12.39 48.09 22.23
N GLY A 410 -12.55 47.69 20.97
CA GLY A 410 -13.82 47.87 20.24
C GLY A 410 -13.96 47.08 18.94
N GLU A 411 -12.86 46.72 18.28
CA GLU A 411 -12.87 45.83 17.10
C GLU A 411 -12.43 44.41 17.50
N SER A 412 -13.33 43.44 17.33
CA SER A 412 -13.06 42.02 17.57
C SER A 412 -12.14 41.44 16.49
N ALA A 413 -11.19 40.61 16.90
CA ALA A 413 -10.25 39.92 16.00
C ALA A 413 -10.85 38.71 15.26
N LEU A 414 -12.19 38.52 15.29
CA LEU A 414 -12.86 37.33 14.77
C LEU A 414 -12.52 37.03 13.30
N GLU A 415 -12.59 38.04 12.42
CA GLU A 415 -12.36 37.85 10.99
C GLU A 415 -10.88 37.57 10.68
N GLU A 416 -9.95 38.14 11.45
CA GLU A 416 -8.51 37.85 11.33
C GLU A 416 -8.21 36.40 11.73
N ILE A 417 -8.89 35.89 12.76
CA ILE A 417 -8.71 34.52 13.25
C ILE A 417 -9.34 33.51 12.27
N LYS A 418 -10.53 33.81 11.72
CA LYS A 418 -11.14 32.99 10.65
C LYS A 418 -10.27 32.94 9.39
N GLN A 419 -9.57 34.03 9.07
CA GLN A 419 -8.63 34.05 7.95
C GLN A 419 -7.36 33.24 8.25
N ALA A 420 -6.93 33.19 9.51
CA ALA A 420 -5.75 32.41 9.93
C ALA A 420 -6.03 30.90 10.00
N PHE A 421 -7.27 30.51 10.31
CA PHE A 421 -7.72 29.11 10.40
C PHE A 421 -8.97 28.89 9.53
N PRO A 422 -8.88 28.98 8.19
CA PRO A 422 -10.02 28.84 7.29
C PRO A 422 -10.72 27.48 7.36
N GLU A 423 -10.05 26.47 7.89
CA GLU A 423 -10.53 25.10 8.08
C GLU A 423 -11.36 24.89 9.36
N LEU A 424 -11.40 25.86 10.28
CA LEU A 424 -12.09 25.75 11.56
C LEU A 424 -13.30 26.69 11.64
N GLU A 425 -14.41 26.20 12.20
CA GLU A 425 -15.53 27.06 12.57
C GLU A 425 -15.22 27.74 13.92
N ILE A 426 -15.08 29.07 13.89
CA ILE A 426 -14.69 29.88 15.05
C ILE A 426 -15.82 30.84 15.42
N THR A 427 -16.23 30.79 16.68
CA THR A 427 -17.33 31.61 17.24
C THR A 427 -16.88 32.36 18.49
N ASP A 428 -17.53 33.47 18.81
CA ASP A 428 -17.27 34.20 20.05
C ASP A 428 -17.63 33.35 21.28
N TYR A 429 -16.80 33.42 22.32
CA TYR A 429 -16.95 32.70 23.57
C TYR A 429 -16.82 33.64 24.77
N GLY A 430 -17.80 33.58 25.68
CA GLY A 430 -17.82 34.41 26.88
C GLY A 430 -18.17 35.88 26.63
N THR A 431 -18.16 36.69 27.69
CA THR A 431 -18.40 38.14 27.61
C THR A 431 -17.06 38.87 27.46
N PRO A 432 -16.90 39.77 26.48
CA PRO A 432 -15.69 40.57 26.35
C PRO A 432 -15.42 41.36 27.63
N ALA A 433 -14.22 41.22 28.17
CA ALA A 433 -13.80 41.88 29.40
C ALA A 433 -12.33 42.30 29.28
N ALA A 434 -11.98 43.43 29.91
CA ALA A 434 -10.60 43.95 29.92
C ALA A 434 -9.97 44.12 28.51
N CYS A 435 -10.78 44.51 27.50
CA CYS A 435 -10.37 44.66 26.10
C CYS A 435 -9.79 43.38 25.48
N GLN A 436 -10.36 42.22 25.83
CA GLN A 436 -10.03 40.94 25.23
C GLN A 436 -11.32 40.22 24.83
N HIS A 437 -11.30 39.61 23.65
CA HIS A 437 -12.32 38.68 23.20
C HIS A 437 -11.80 37.26 23.33
N SER A 438 -12.67 36.35 23.80
CA SER A 438 -12.38 34.93 23.71
C SER A 438 -13.18 34.32 22.57
N PHE A 439 -12.56 33.37 21.88
CA PHE A 439 -13.14 32.67 20.75
C PHE A 439 -13.09 31.18 21.06
N GLN A 440 -14.10 30.42 20.61
CA GLN A 440 -14.13 28.97 20.70
C GLN A 440 -14.16 28.32 19.32
N THR A 441 -13.67 27.09 19.26
CA THR A 441 -13.73 26.23 18.08
C THR A 441 -13.89 24.78 18.49
N GLU A 442 -14.42 23.96 17.57
CA GLU A 442 -14.57 22.51 17.75
C GLU A 442 -13.51 21.79 16.91
N VAL A 443 -12.77 20.88 17.55
CA VAL A 443 -11.74 20.05 16.91
C VAL A 443 -12.13 18.59 17.04
N TYR A 444 -11.94 17.82 15.97
CA TYR A 444 -12.13 16.37 15.99
C TYR A 444 -10.99 15.68 16.75
N THR A 445 -11.35 14.68 17.55
CA THR A 445 -10.41 13.80 18.27
C THR A 445 -9.78 12.76 17.35
N ASN A 446 -8.79 12.03 17.86
CA ASN A 446 -8.24 10.85 17.19
C ASN A 446 -9.33 9.83 16.83
N MET A 447 -9.08 9.09 15.76
CA MET A 447 -9.96 8.00 15.35
C MET A 447 -9.69 6.78 16.22
N LEU A 448 -10.76 6.21 16.80
CA LEU A 448 -10.74 4.94 17.49
C LEU A 448 -11.54 3.93 16.67
N CYS A 449 -10.86 2.88 16.19
CA CYS A 449 -11.49 1.83 15.39
C CYS A 449 -11.88 0.65 16.29
N ASP A 450 -12.82 -0.19 15.83
CA ASP A 450 -13.34 -1.31 16.62
C ASP A 450 -12.19 -2.26 17.05
N GLU A 451 -11.96 -2.35 18.37
CA GLU A 451 -11.07 -3.34 18.98
C GLU A 451 -11.89 -4.53 19.52
N CYS A 452 -11.25 -5.69 19.67
CA CYS A 452 -11.93 -6.91 20.12
C CYS A 452 -12.37 -6.88 21.60
N ASP A 453 -11.81 -5.97 22.42
CA ASP A 453 -12.13 -5.83 23.85
C ASP A 453 -12.13 -4.34 24.26
N LYS A 454 -13.11 -3.96 25.10
CA LYS A 454 -13.28 -2.60 25.62
C LYS A 454 -12.10 -2.14 26.48
N VAL A 455 -11.36 -3.08 27.08
CA VAL A 455 -10.19 -2.75 27.93
C VAL A 455 -9.02 -2.17 27.13
N PHE A 456 -9.00 -2.41 25.81
CA PHE A 456 -7.97 -1.91 24.90
C PHE A 456 -8.43 -0.72 24.04
N GLU A 457 -9.70 -0.31 24.15
CA GLU A 457 -10.18 0.90 23.49
C GLU A 457 -9.41 2.10 24.05
N GLY A 458 -8.71 2.81 23.16
CA GLY A 458 -8.02 4.05 23.52
C GLY A 458 -9.00 5.13 23.97
N PHE A 459 -8.47 6.26 24.47
CA PHE A 459 -9.28 7.42 24.80
C PHE A 459 -9.31 8.41 23.63
N PHE A 460 -10.39 9.18 23.55
CA PHE A 460 -10.49 10.29 22.61
C PHE A 460 -9.62 11.45 23.09
N THR A 461 -8.56 11.73 22.34
CA THR A 461 -7.60 12.82 22.52
C THR A 461 -7.60 13.70 21.29
N SER A 462 -7.52 15.03 21.45
CA SER A 462 -7.35 15.97 20.34
C SER A 462 -6.10 16.82 20.53
N GLU A 463 -5.52 17.28 19.42
CA GLU A 463 -4.44 18.27 19.45
C GLU A 463 -5.04 19.68 19.37
N ALA A 464 -4.53 20.61 20.19
CA ALA A 464 -4.93 22.01 20.14
C ALA A 464 -4.56 22.65 18.78
N PRO A 465 -5.38 23.57 18.23
CA PRO A 465 -5.02 24.29 17.02
C PRO A 465 -3.72 25.08 17.19
N ALA A 466 -3.07 25.43 16.07
CA ALA A 466 -1.81 26.16 16.10
C ALA A 466 -1.95 27.48 16.88
N SER A 467 -0.87 27.90 17.56
CA SER A 467 -0.88 29.13 18.33
C SER A 467 -1.10 30.34 17.44
N TYR A 468 -1.91 31.28 17.88
CA TYR A 468 -2.11 32.56 17.19
C TYR A 468 -1.49 33.69 18.01
N ARG A 469 -0.61 34.48 17.40
CA ARG A 469 0.15 35.57 18.08
C ARG A 469 0.83 35.11 19.39
N ASN A 470 1.49 33.95 19.37
CA ASN A 470 2.13 33.31 20.54
C ASN A 470 1.18 32.96 21.70
N ARG A 471 -0.14 32.95 21.48
CA ARG A 471 -1.13 32.46 22.44
C ARG A 471 -1.63 31.09 22.01
N MET A 472 -1.64 30.16 22.96
CA MET A 472 -2.09 28.79 22.74
C MET A 472 -3.58 28.69 23.03
N TRP A 473 -4.26 27.85 22.27
CA TRP A 473 -5.63 27.43 22.57
C TRP A 473 -5.64 26.59 23.85
N LYS A 474 -6.66 26.79 24.67
CA LYS A 474 -6.90 26.06 25.92
C LYS A 474 -8.13 25.18 25.76
N LYS A 475 -8.08 23.97 26.31
CA LYS A 475 -9.20 23.04 26.28
C LYS A 475 -10.34 23.56 27.14
N LEU A 476 -11.54 23.63 26.59
CA LEU A 476 -12.74 24.15 27.25
C LEU A 476 -13.60 23.02 27.81
N GLU A 477 -13.95 22.06 26.96
CA GLU A 477 -14.72 20.87 27.30
C GLU A 477 -14.00 19.65 26.70
N SER A 478 -13.75 18.64 27.54
CA SER A 478 -13.26 17.33 27.08
C SER A 478 -14.42 16.50 26.57
N ALA A 479 -14.18 15.72 25.51
CA ALA A 479 -15.19 14.81 24.96
C ALA A 479 -15.59 13.74 25.98
N GLN A 480 -14.62 13.29 26.78
CA GLN A 480 -14.75 12.21 27.74
C GLN A 480 -14.35 12.68 29.15
N GLU A 481 -15.19 12.41 30.14
CA GLU A 481 -14.78 12.50 31.54
C GLU A 481 -13.98 11.25 31.89
N LEU A 482 -12.75 11.45 32.37
CA LEU A 482 -11.90 10.35 32.82
C LEU A 482 -12.51 9.76 34.10
N GLY A 483 -12.56 8.43 34.17
CA GLY A 483 -12.96 7.75 35.41
C GLY A 483 -11.99 8.09 36.54
N SER A 484 -12.46 8.05 37.78
CA SER A 484 -11.60 8.22 38.96
C SER A 484 -11.11 6.87 39.48
N ASN A 485 -9.95 6.88 40.16
CA ASN A 485 -9.30 5.71 40.75
C ASN A 485 -9.12 4.58 39.74
N CYS A 486 -8.51 4.90 38.59
CA CYS A 486 -8.25 3.93 37.54
C CYS A 486 -6.95 3.16 37.79
N LYS A 487 -7.01 1.85 37.57
CA LYS A 487 -5.81 1.04 37.36
C LYS A 487 -5.33 1.28 35.94
N CYS A 488 -4.03 1.48 35.77
CA CYS A 488 -3.45 1.86 34.48
C CYS A 488 -2.29 0.96 34.08
N GLY A 489 -2.19 0.72 32.78
CA GLY A 489 -1.09 0.09 32.06
C GLY A 489 -0.95 0.74 30.69
N ILE A 490 0.10 0.39 29.95
CA ILE A 490 0.39 0.89 28.61
C ILE A 490 0.64 -0.30 27.69
N ARG A 491 -0.12 -0.39 26.60
CA ARG A 491 0.07 -1.36 25.53
C ARG A 491 0.85 -0.71 24.40
N PHE A 492 1.84 -1.43 23.90
CA PHE A 492 2.65 -1.06 22.74
C PHE A 492 2.47 -2.14 21.68
N ARG A 493 2.01 -1.74 20.49
CA ARG A 493 1.83 -2.63 19.34
C ARG A 493 2.67 -2.13 18.17
N GLY A 494 3.50 -3.01 17.61
CA GLY A 494 4.30 -2.69 16.43
C GLY A 494 3.45 -2.51 15.17
N LYS A 495 3.82 -1.58 14.29
CA LYS A 495 3.21 -1.44 12.96
C LYS A 495 3.92 -2.29 11.92
N GLU A 496 3.16 -2.72 10.94
CA GLU A 496 3.67 -3.41 9.76
C GLU A 496 4.31 -2.40 8.81
N MET A 497 5.41 -2.82 8.18
CA MET A 497 6.12 -2.11 7.14
C MET A 497 6.11 -2.97 5.88
N LEU A 498 5.47 -2.47 4.83
CA LEU A 498 5.46 -3.10 3.51
C LEU A 498 6.02 -2.14 2.48
N LEU A 499 7.11 -2.54 1.83
CA LEU A 499 7.66 -1.91 0.65
C LEU A 499 7.59 -2.91 -0.51
N SER A 500 6.61 -2.72 -1.38
CA SER A 500 6.42 -3.54 -2.59
C SER A 500 6.66 -2.67 -3.82
N PRO A 501 7.84 -2.73 -4.45
CA PRO A 501 8.12 -1.95 -5.65
C PRO A 501 7.33 -2.48 -6.84
N SER A 502 6.80 -1.55 -7.65
CA SER A 502 6.19 -1.86 -8.94
C SER A 502 7.23 -2.39 -9.94
N GLU A 503 6.78 -3.00 -11.04
CA GLU A 503 7.64 -3.54 -12.10
C GLU A 503 8.71 -2.56 -12.62
N CYS A 504 8.42 -1.25 -12.63
CA CYS A 504 9.39 -0.25 -13.08
C CYS A 504 10.49 0.07 -12.06
N LEU A 505 10.22 -0.15 -10.77
CA LEU A 505 11.15 0.15 -9.66
C LEU A 505 11.75 -1.11 -9.03
N MET A 506 11.32 -2.29 -9.47
CA MET A 506 11.72 -3.59 -8.93
C MET A 506 13.24 -3.83 -8.97
N ASP A 507 13.95 -3.24 -9.93
CA ASP A 507 15.41 -3.34 -10.03
C ASP A 507 16.16 -2.30 -9.18
N GLN A 508 15.47 -1.24 -8.76
CA GLN A 508 16.06 -0.13 -8.00
C GLN A 508 15.76 -0.21 -6.51
N MET A 509 14.63 -0.83 -6.16
CA MET A 509 14.13 -0.94 -4.80
C MET A 509 13.92 -2.41 -4.49
N THR A 510 14.31 -2.81 -3.28
CA THR A 510 14.09 -4.20 -2.83
C THR A 510 12.72 -4.34 -2.19
N TYR A 511 12.15 -5.54 -2.31
CA TYR A 511 10.96 -5.89 -1.55
C TYR A 511 11.31 -5.98 -0.07
N ILE A 512 10.52 -5.33 0.78
CA ILE A 512 10.66 -5.44 2.24
C ILE A 512 9.28 -5.68 2.80
N GLU A 513 9.13 -6.78 3.51
CA GLU A 513 8.00 -7.02 4.40
C GLU A 513 8.57 -7.28 5.78
N ASP A 514 8.35 -6.33 6.69
CA ASP A 514 8.81 -6.42 8.06
C ASP A 514 7.80 -5.76 9.00
N SER A 515 8.02 -5.86 10.29
CA SER A 515 7.29 -5.08 11.30
C SER A 515 8.23 -4.54 12.35
N VAL A 516 7.79 -3.49 13.03
CA VAL A 516 8.54 -2.94 14.17
C VAL A 516 8.54 -3.96 15.30
N GLU A 517 9.76 -4.33 15.72
CA GLU A 517 10.02 -5.24 16.82
C GLU A 517 10.13 -4.47 18.13
N ILE A 518 9.50 -4.98 19.18
CA ILE A 518 9.60 -4.43 20.53
C ILE A 518 10.56 -5.32 21.32
N VAL A 519 11.85 -4.96 21.26
CA VAL A 519 12.95 -5.72 21.88
C VAL A 519 12.80 -5.72 23.40
N GLY A 520 12.34 -4.61 23.98
CA GLY A 520 12.01 -4.53 25.39
C GLY A 520 11.19 -3.30 25.72
N ALA A 521 10.22 -3.47 26.61
CA ALA A 521 9.61 -2.38 27.36
C ALA A 521 9.90 -2.64 28.83
N SER A 522 10.49 -1.66 29.50
CA SER A 522 10.84 -1.75 30.91
C SER A 522 10.50 -0.44 31.58
N GLY A 523 10.19 -0.49 32.86
CA GLY A 523 10.05 0.70 33.67
C GLY A 523 10.07 0.34 35.14
N GLY A 524 10.13 1.37 35.97
CA GLY A 524 10.19 1.21 37.42
C GLY A 524 10.82 2.42 38.11
N TYR A 525 11.11 2.23 39.40
CA TYR A 525 11.77 3.23 40.23
C TYR A 525 13.29 3.05 40.17
N PRO A 526 14.06 4.05 39.70
CA PRO A 526 15.52 3.95 39.60
C PRO A 526 16.17 4.09 40.99
N ASP A 527 16.94 3.09 41.42
CA ASP A 527 17.62 3.07 42.74
C ASP A 527 18.95 3.87 42.72
N SER A 528 19.69 3.84 41.60
CA SER A 528 20.89 4.66 41.41
C SER A 528 21.18 4.93 39.92
N LEU A 529 21.72 6.11 39.65
CA LEU A 529 22.27 6.51 38.34
C LEU A 529 23.73 6.07 38.27
N ASP A 530 24.00 4.77 38.16
CA ASP A 530 25.35 4.30 37.81
C ASP A 530 25.51 4.34 36.27
N GLU A 531 26.67 4.78 35.77
CA GLU A 531 26.94 5.26 34.39
C GLU A 531 26.85 4.19 33.27
N GLY A 532 25.87 3.27 33.29
CA GLY A 532 25.70 2.34 32.18
C GLY A 532 24.52 1.37 32.20
N SER A 533 23.80 1.21 33.32
CA SER A 533 22.56 0.40 33.37
C SER A 533 21.75 0.74 34.62
N PRO A 534 20.57 1.37 34.51
CA PRO A 534 19.72 1.59 35.67
C PRO A 534 19.28 0.25 36.27
N ILE A 535 19.54 0.04 37.55
CA ILE A 535 18.99 -1.06 38.34
C ILE A 535 17.62 -0.59 38.85
N TRP A 536 16.57 -1.31 38.51
CA TRP A 536 15.18 -1.01 38.87
C TRP A 536 14.82 -1.75 40.17
N TRP A 537 14.35 -1.04 41.21
CA TRP A 537 13.97 -1.66 42.49
C TRP A 537 12.65 -2.44 42.37
N ASP A 538 11.66 -1.85 41.70
CA ASP A 538 10.36 -2.47 41.38
C ASP A 538 10.13 -2.41 39.87
N GLN A 539 10.48 -3.49 39.18
CA GLN A 539 10.23 -3.60 37.75
C GLN A 539 8.73 -3.72 37.50
N LEU A 540 8.22 -2.86 36.62
CA LEU A 540 6.82 -2.93 36.19
C LEU A 540 6.53 -4.28 35.55
N HIS A 541 5.30 -4.77 35.73
CA HIS A 541 4.85 -6.00 35.08
C HIS A 541 4.96 -5.88 33.56
N PHE A 542 5.55 -6.88 32.91
CA PHE A 542 5.70 -6.95 31.46
C PHE A 542 5.05 -8.23 30.95
N GLU A 543 4.09 -8.08 30.04
CA GLU A 543 3.38 -9.19 29.41
C GLU A 543 3.46 -9.06 27.89
N ARG A 544 3.79 -10.15 27.20
CA ARG A 544 3.83 -10.20 25.73
C ARG A 544 2.64 -10.99 25.22
N LEU A 545 1.74 -10.31 24.52
CA LEU A 545 0.53 -10.90 23.92
C LEU A 545 0.84 -11.62 22.61
N SER A 546 1.64 -11.00 21.74
CA SER A 546 2.10 -11.60 20.49
C SER A 546 3.55 -11.27 20.20
N SER A 547 4.19 -12.19 19.46
CA SER A 547 5.55 -12.02 18.98
C SER A 547 5.59 -11.83 17.47
N LYS A 548 6.45 -10.93 17.01
CA LYS A 548 6.77 -10.70 15.61
C LYS A 548 7.07 -12.02 14.91
N ALA A 549 6.38 -12.28 13.81
CA ALA A 549 6.66 -13.41 12.94
C ALA A 549 6.35 -13.04 11.49
N PRO A 550 7.35 -13.06 10.59
CA PRO A 550 7.14 -12.76 9.18
C PRO A 550 6.30 -13.85 8.51
N ARG A 551 5.61 -13.47 7.43
CA ARG A 551 4.95 -14.43 6.55
C ARG A 551 6.01 -15.31 5.87
N THR A 552 5.69 -16.60 5.73
CA THR A 552 6.54 -17.54 4.99
C THR A 552 6.09 -17.63 3.53
N HIS A 553 7.00 -18.03 2.64
CA HIS A 553 6.72 -18.27 1.22
C HIS A 553 6.14 -17.07 0.44
N VAL A 554 6.59 -15.86 0.77
CA VAL A 554 6.15 -14.61 0.12
C VAL A 554 6.88 -14.42 -1.21
N GLY A 555 6.13 -14.05 -2.26
CA GLY A 555 6.64 -13.90 -3.63
C GLY A 555 7.78 -12.90 -3.75
N GLY A 556 7.75 -11.79 -3.00
CA GLY A 556 8.79 -10.77 -3.02
C GLY A 556 10.17 -11.30 -2.62
N ASN A 557 10.22 -12.29 -1.72
CA ASN A 557 11.46 -12.96 -1.31
C ASN A 557 11.94 -14.01 -2.35
N MET A 558 11.12 -14.32 -3.34
CA MET A 558 11.36 -15.35 -4.35
C MET A 558 11.71 -14.78 -5.74
N MET A 559 11.78 -13.46 -5.88
CA MET A 559 12.08 -12.78 -7.14
C MET A 559 13.44 -13.20 -7.73
N ASP A 560 14.46 -13.36 -6.89
CA ASP A 560 15.78 -13.80 -7.34
C ASP A 560 15.75 -15.23 -7.91
N ASP A 561 14.91 -16.09 -7.37
CA ASP A 561 14.70 -17.43 -7.91
C ASP A 561 13.97 -17.40 -9.26
N GLU A 562 13.06 -16.45 -9.47
CA GLU A 562 12.40 -16.24 -10.77
C GLU A 562 13.44 -15.83 -11.83
N LEU A 563 14.32 -14.89 -11.48
CA LEU A 563 15.40 -14.43 -12.36
C LEU A 563 16.36 -15.56 -12.73
N LYS A 564 16.74 -16.39 -11.75
CA LYS A 564 17.57 -17.58 -11.96
C LYS A 564 16.88 -18.61 -12.86
N GLY A 565 15.60 -18.88 -12.61
CA GLY A 565 14.79 -19.76 -13.45
C GLY A 565 14.75 -19.26 -14.89
N TYR A 566 14.40 -18.00 -15.08
CA TYR A 566 14.35 -17.36 -16.40
C TYR A 566 15.69 -17.46 -17.14
N ALA A 567 16.79 -17.12 -16.48
CA ALA A 567 18.13 -17.18 -17.08
C ALA A 567 18.52 -18.60 -17.49
N HIS A 568 18.13 -19.61 -16.70
CA HIS A 568 18.40 -21.01 -17.03
C HIS A 568 17.67 -21.45 -18.30
N PHE A 569 16.36 -21.21 -18.37
CA PHE A 569 15.55 -21.72 -19.48
C PHE A 569 15.72 -20.92 -20.78
N ASN A 570 15.95 -19.61 -20.69
CA ASN A 570 16.10 -18.76 -21.86
C ASN A 570 17.55 -18.59 -22.30
N GLY A 571 18.52 -19.02 -21.49
CA GLY A 571 19.95 -18.85 -21.73
C GLY A 571 20.46 -17.43 -21.51
N PHE A 572 19.57 -16.47 -21.27
CA PHE A 572 19.87 -15.06 -21.01
C PHE A 572 19.05 -14.56 -19.80
N PRO A 573 19.63 -13.72 -18.94
CA PRO A 573 18.86 -13.07 -17.87
C PRO A 573 17.82 -12.11 -18.44
N LYS A 574 16.77 -11.82 -17.67
CA LYS A 574 15.80 -10.76 -18.00
C LYS A 574 16.53 -9.41 -18.12
N HIS A 575 15.96 -8.52 -18.91
CA HIS A 575 16.43 -7.13 -18.97
C HIS A 575 16.29 -6.46 -17.59
N GLN A 576 17.24 -5.59 -17.24
CA GLN A 576 17.26 -4.83 -15.97
C GLN A 576 16.66 -3.43 -16.12
N ASP A 577 15.95 -3.20 -17.22
CA ASP A 577 15.25 -1.97 -17.50
C ASP A 577 13.80 -2.25 -17.91
N PHE A 578 12.89 -1.40 -17.45
CA PHE A 578 11.46 -1.54 -17.67
C PHE A 578 11.09 -1.58 -19.16
N MET A 579 11.79 -0.79 -19.98
CA MET A 579 11.52 -0.68 -21.41
C MET A 579 11.89 -1.97 -22.16
N GLY A 580 13.06 -2.54 -21.87
CA GLY A 580 13.50 -3.84 -22.39
C GLY A 580 12.53 -4.96 -22.02
N ARG A 581 12.07 -5.01 -20.77
CA ARG A 581 11.05 -5.98 -20.33
C ARG A 581 9.72 -5.81 -21.07
N THR A 582 9.30 -4.56 -21.28
CA THR A 582 8.03 -4.26 -21.96
C THR A 582 8.05 -4.71 -23.42
N PHE A 583 9.14 -4.43 -24.15
CA PHE A 583 9.26 -4.84 -25.55
C PHE A 583 9.44 -6.34 -25.76
N MET A 584 10.06 -7.03 -24.80
CA MET A 584 10.32 -8.47 -24.87
C MET A 584 9.26 -9.30 -24.13
N ASN A 585 8.25 -8.65 -23.55
CA ASN A 585 7.20 -9.27 -22.72
C ASN A 585 7.77 -10.12 -21.57
N GLU A 586 8.73 -9.58 -20.83
CA GLU A 586 9.49 -10.28 -19.77
C GLU A 586 9.03 -9.91 -18.35
N TYR A 587 7.76 -9.56 -18.17
CA TYR A 587 7.20 -9.21 -16.85
C TYR A 587 7.41 -10.32 -15.81
N SER A 588 7.46 -9.94 -14.53
CA SER A 588 7.46 -10.93 -13.47
C SER A 588 6.12 -11.67 -13.45
N ARG A 589 6.20 -12.99 -13.29
CA ARG A 589 5.02 -13.84 -13.01
C ARG A 589 4.73 -13.93 -11.51
N VAL A 590 5.55 -13.28 -10.68
CA VAL A 590 5.48 -13.34 -9.23
C VAL A 590 4.80 -12.09 -8.70
N GLU A 591 3.69 -12.28 -8.00
CA GLU A 591 3.07 -11.23 -7.23
C GLU A 591 3.80 -11.12 -5.89
N GLN A 592 4.46 -9.99 -5.65
CA GLN A 592 5.37 -9.84 -4.52
C GLN A 592 4.70 -10.04 -3.16
N THR A 593 3.44 -9.61 -3.00
CA THR A 593 2.69 -9.67 -1.74
C THR A 593 1.96 -11.00 -1.52
N ALA A 594 1.88 -11.86 -2.55
CA ALA A 594 1.20 -13.14 -2.50
C ALA A 594 2.09 -14.23 -1.89
N GLN A 595 1.45 -15.24 -1.31
CA GLN A 595 2.14 -16.43 -0.81
C GLN A 595 2.06 -17.58 -1.81
N TYR A 596 3.09 -18.42 -1.84
CA TYR A 596 3.26 -19.51 -2.79
C TYR A 596 3.40 -20.87 -2.07
N VAL A 597 3.01 -21.92 -2.78
CA VAL A 597 3.31 -23.32 -2.46
C VAL A 597 4.44 -23.77 -3.37
N ASP A 598 5.47 -24.36 -2.77
CA ASP A 598 6.61 -24.92 -3.47
C ASP A 598 6.41 -26.43 -3.57
N PHE A 599 6.27 -26.94 -4.80
CA PHE A 599 6.33 -28.37 -5.04
C PHE A 599 7.65 -28.75 -5.69
N GLN A 600 8.35 -29.73 -5.12
CA GLN A 600 9.63 -30.21 -5.61
C GLN A 600 9.51 -31.65 -6.12
N ILE A 601 10.10 -31.90 -7.28
CA ILE A 601 10.34 -33.23 -7.84
C ILE A 601 11.86 -33.41 -7.99
N THR A 602 12.42 -34.41 -7.32
CA THR A 602 13.86 -34.71 -7.40
C THR A 602 14.12 -35.87 -8.34
N LEU A 603 14.80 -35.56 -9.44
CA LEU A 603 15.20 -36.48 -10.50
C LEU A 603 16.67 -36.85 -10.34
N ASN A 604 16.99 -38.14 -10.39
CA ASN A 604 18.36 -38.64 -10.37
C ASN A 604 18.69 -39.34 -11.71
N PRO A 605 19.02 -38.58 -12.77
CA PRO A 605 19.24 -39.16 -14.09
C PRO A 605 20.56 -39.93 -14.14
N HIS A 606 20.50 -41.23 -14.44
CA HIS A 606 21.71 -42.03 -14.67
C HIS A 606 22.23 -41.87 -16.10
N ARG A 607 23.44 -41.34 -16.31
CA ARG A 607 24.09 -41.31 -17.63
C ARG A 607 25.05 -42.49 -17.80
N TYR A 608 24.87 -43.24 -18.88
CA TYR A 608 25.81 -44.29 -19.27
C TYR A 608 26.93 -43.66 -20.10
N ALA A 609 28.11 -43.54 -19.51
CA ALA A 609 29.31 -43.16 -20.25
C ALA A 609 29.73 -44.31 -21.18
N GLN A 610 30.18 -44.00 -22.39
CA GLN A 610 30.64 -44.96 -23.41
C GLN A 610 32.00 -45.63 -23.06
N GLY A 611 32.45 -45.55 -21.80
CA GLY A 611 33.72 -46.11 -21.32
C GLY A 611 33.52 -47.15 -20.21
N PHE A 612 34.61 -47.86 -19.83
CA PHE A 612 34.61 -48.96 -18.84
C PHE A 612 34.12 -48.59 -17.42
N GLY A 613 33.91 -47.30 -17.12
CA GLY A 613 33.29 -46.81 -15.88
C GLY A 613 31.77 -46.85 -15.99
N LYS A 614 31.16 -47.93 -15.50
CA LYS A 614 29.71 -48.13 -15.41
C LYS A 614 29.07 -47.00 -14.58
N VAL A 615 28.17 -46.25 -15.22
CA VAL A 615 27.24 -45.24 -14.64
C VAL A 615 27.92 -44.06 -13.95
N ILE A 616 27.81 -42.88 -14.56
CA ILE A 616 28.03 -41.62 -13.86
C ILE A 616 26.68 -41.25 -13.24
N ALA A 617 26.61 -41.23 -11.90
CA ALA A 617 25.51 -40.58 -11.21
C ALA A 617 25.73 -39.07 -11.37
N ASP A 618 24.89 -38.41 -12.17
CA ASP A 618 24.83 -36.95 -12.18
C ASP A 618 24.29 -36.48 -10.82
N ASP A 619 24.58 -35.23 -10.43
CA ASP A 619 23.93 -34.66 -9.25
C ASP A 619 22.40 -34.66 -9.44
N PRO A 620 21.62 -34.85 -8.36
CA PRO A 620 20.17 -34.82 -8.44
C PRO A 620 19.68 -33.43 -8.92
N LEU A 621 18.75 -33.48 -9.87
CA LEU A 621 18.05 -32.34 -10.44
C LEU A 621 16.76 -32.11 -9.65
N ASN A 622 16.62 -30.93 -9.01
CA ASN A 622 15.38 -30.55 -8.35
C ASN A 622 14.55 -29.65 -9.27
N LEU A 623 13.37 -30.10 -9.67
CA LEU A 623 12.37 -29.26 -10.33
C LEU A 623 11.43 -28.71 -9.25
N ILE A 624 11.46 -27.39 -9.05
CA ILE A 624 10.63 -26.67 -8.08
C ILE A 624 9.56 -25.90 -8.85
N LEU A 625 8.31 -26.34 -8.72
CA LEU A 625 7.13 -25.68 -9.26
C LEU A 625 6.48 -24.84 -8.16
N ARG A 626 6.45 -23.52 -8.36
CA ARG A 626 5.82 -22.58 -7.42
C ARG A 626 4.48 -22.12 -7.95
N VAL A 627 3.45 -22.26 -7.13
CA VAL A 627 2.05 -21.90 -7.46
C VAL A 627 1.49 -21.03 -6.35
N ARG A 628 0.62 -20.06 -6.69
CA ARG A 628 -0.05 -19.24 -5.68
C ARG A 628 -0.82 -20.11 -4.67
N TYR A 629 -0.66 -19.81 -3.39
CA TYR A 629 -1.42 -20.45 -2.32
C TYR A 629 -2.94 -20.25 -2.55
N GLY A 630 -3.73 -21.30 -2.32
CA GLY A 630 -5.16 -21.33 -2.69
C GLY A 630 -5.49 -21.67 -4.15
N ALA A 631 -4.49 -21.73 -5.05
CA ALA A 631 -4.69 -22.05 -6.48
C ALA A 631 -3.83 -23.24 -6.96
N HIS A 632 -3.46 -24.14 -6.04
CA HIS A 632 -2.43 -25.17 -6.22
C HIS A 632 -2.96 -26.57 -6.56
N GLU A 633 -4.27 -26.79 -6.48
CA GLU A 633 -4.90 -28.12 -6.62
C GLU A 633 -4.47 -28.86 -7.90
N GLY A 634 -4.45 -28.15 -9.04
CA GLY A 634 -4.10 -28.74 -10.33
C GLY A 634 -2.66 -29.26 -10.42
N VAL A 635 -1.71 -28.55 -9.80
CA VAL A 635 -0.31 -28.97 -9.76
C VAL A 635 -0.11 -30.09 -8.73
N GLN A 636 -0.83 -30.03 -7.60
CA GLN A 636 -0.83 -31.10 -6.61
C GLN A 636 -1.33 -32.43 -7.20
N GLU A 637 -2.42 -32.41 -7.98
CA GLU A 637 -2.94 -33.60 -8.66
C GLU A 637 -1.89 -34.22 -9.60
N MET A 638 -1.22 -33.40 -10.41
CA MET A 638 -0.15 -33.83 -11.32
C MET A 638 1.01 -34.48 -10.55
N ILE A 639 1.47 -33.86 -9.46
CA ILE A 639 2.62 -34.36 -8.69
C ILE A 639 2.27 -35.64 -7.95
N ASN A 640 1.06 -35.74 -7.41
CA ASN A 640 0.58 -36.96 -6.77
C ASN A 640 0.43 -38.11 -7.78
N MET A 641 0.03 -37.82 -9.02
CA MET A 641 -0.02 -38.81 -10.10
C MET A 641 1.38 -39.35 -10.42
N ILE A 642 2.36 -38.47 -10.60
CA ILE A 642 3.76 -38.83 -10.84
C ILE A 642 4.32 -39.63 -9.65
N GLY A 643 4.09 -39.16 -8.43
CA GLY A 643 4.51 -39.81 -7.20
C GLY A 643 3.95 -41.22 -7.06
N ALA A 644 2.65 -41.40 -7.27
CA ALA A 644 1.99 -42.71 -7.25
C ALA A 644 2.59 -43.66 -8.31
N ALA A 645 2.90 -43.15 -9.50
CA ALA A 645 3.52 -43.92 -10.57
C ALA A 645 4.96 -44.36 -10.24
N ALA A 646 5.71 -43.51 -9.52
CA ALA A 646 7.06 -43.78 -9.01
C ALA A 646 7.07 -44.65 -7.73
N GLY A 647 5.92 -44.82 -7.06
CA GLY A 647 5.80 -45.55 -5.80
C GLY A 647 6.13 -44.72 -4.55
N LEU A 648 6.01 -43.40 -4.65
CA LEU A 648 6.21 -42.43 -3.56
C LEU A 648 4.88 -42.04 -2.91
N GLY A 649 4.92 -41.60 -1.65
CA GLY A 649 3.75 -41.07 -0.93
C GLY A 649 3.30 -39.71 -1.49
N PRO A 650 2.03 -39.32 -1.31
CA PRO A 650 1.50 -38.08 -1.88
C PRO A 650 2.11 -36.83 -1.21
N ALA A 651 2.29 -35.78 -2.00
CA ALA A 651 2.58 -34.44 -1.55
C ALA A 651 1.25 -33.73 -1.22
N ILE A 652 0.96 -33.56 0.07
CA ILE A 652 -0.30 -32.99 0.56
C ILE A 652 -0.02 -31.60 1.14
N VAL A 653 -0.71 -30.59 0.61
CA VAL A 653 -0.80 -29.27 1.23
C VAL A 653 -2.00 -29.29 2.18
N THR A 654 -1.81 -28.86 3.42
CA THR A 654 -2.88 -28.70 4.40
C THR A 654 -3.07 -27.22 4.72
N GLU A 655 -4.30 -26.82 5.06
CA GLU A 655 -4.56 -25.45 5.49
C GLU A 655 -3.68 -25.07 6.71
N PRO A 656 -3.15 -23.84 6.77
CA PRO A 656 -2.46 -23.33 7.94
C PRO A 656 -3.44 -23.37 9.11
N LYS A 657 -2.99 -23.93 10.24
CA LYS A 657 -3.75 -23.99 11.49
C LYS A 657 -3.53 -22.76 12.34
#